data_AF-A0A3N5VEK9-F1
#
_entry.id   AF-A0A3N5VEK9-F1
#
_cell.length_a   1.000
_cell.length_b   1.000
_cell.length_c   1.000
_cell.angle_alpha   90.00
_cell.angle_beta   90.00
_cell.angle_gamma   90.00
#
_symmetry.space_group_name_H-M   'P 1'
#
loop_
_entity.id
_entity.type
_entity.pdbx_description
1 polymer ?
#
loop_
_entity_poly.entity_id
_entity_poly.type
_entity_poly.pdbx_seq_one_letter_code
_entity_poly.pdbx_strand_id
1 'polypeptide(L)'
;NYGSADETITLTDGGSGRIEVASTSGATVTLNNPSSSLTIDAGGGDDTVNLDSLGSGFTADLMIEGNTGYDTLAVGPQGAPVGLVTGGITIPGFPPVSYGTTVEAVTIDEDVVVSTDATLNAREYNLRSLIVTNGSVLTLASDSSATGFQGVRITTSYDLTIDAGSAISGDGQGYAGSQGPGAGATASSGGTYYGGGGGYGEQGGNGDGGAQGGATYGSATEPTDLGSGGGYEGGEGGGAIRLVVNGTLLLDGGIVCGGAPGGYHAGGGSGGSIYLTVGTLAGAGMISADGGAGGEGGGGGGGGRIAIYYGTDTFSGTVTASGGAGFSPGGTGSIFYLHTGVPSAPAILAIATDTGTAADAITSDKTLIISGTAEANNTVRVFVNGSSVGTTVADDTGVWSFDHTGTPLNDGVYSLTATATNQAGHTSALSPVLTLVVDTEAPATPVIGGVADDTGTPGDGITSDNRLIVSGTVEANCGVDVFLNGGFIGMMTANASGAWAFDYTDSSLGDGSYEFTATVTDPAGNTSTASSGFSVLVDTAAPTVAVNSLTTTDTTPQLAGAVNDPMAVVEIVVDSGTYIATNNHNGTWTLADDAISPALAVGTYNVIATATDAAGNAGTDGTLGELTIQAAPSEPIAVDDLVSVSLGSPRYNLAAQQTSVQMTITNTSSTALG
;
A
#
# COMPACT_ATOMS: atom_id res chain seq x y z
N ASN A 1 49.12 54.33 1.49
CA ASN A 1 50.02 54.15 0.33
C ASN A 1 51.00 53.02 0.58
N TYR A 2 50.53 51.80 0.34
CA TYR A 2 51.35 50.59 0.31
C TYR A 2 51.27 50.06 -1.12
N GLY A 3 52.43 49.74 -1.69
CA GLY A 3 52.55 49.38 -3.10
C GLY A 3 52.42 47.86 -3.27
N SER A 4 51.47 47.48 -4.14
CA SER A 4 51.42 46.21 -4.89
C SER A 4 51.72 44.92 -4.11
N ALA A 5 50.67 44.29 -3.58
CA ALA A 5 50.36 42.84 -3.58
C ALA A 5 49.58 42.46 -2.32
N ASP A 6 48.40 41.84 -2.45
CA ASP A 6 47.68 40.99 -1.48
C ASP A 6 48.05 41.18 0.02
N GLU A 7 47.91 42.39 0.55
CA GLU A 7 48.22 42.68 1.95
C GLU A 7 46.93 42.53 2.80
N THR A 8 46.97 41.63 3.78
CA THR A 8 45.93 41.57 4.84
C THR A 8 46.27 42.60 5.91
N ILE A 9 45.42 43.61 6.07
CA ILE A 9 45.59 44.69 7.05
C ILE A 9 44.64 44.43 8.22
N THR A 10 45.16 44.00 9.37
CA THR A 10 44.36 43.87 10.60
C THR A 10 44.54 45.10 11.49
N LEU A 11 43.45 45.79 11.79
CA LEU A 11 43.42 46.97 12.65
C LEU A 11 42.55 46.69 13.87
N THR A 12 43.01 47.12 15.05
CA THR A 12 42.23 47.11 16.29
C THR A 12 42.11 48.56 16.72
N ASP A 13 40.90 49.12 16.79
CA ASP A 13 40.72 50.56 16.94
C ASP A 13 40.40 51.01 18.39
N GLY A 14 40.80 52.24 18.71
CA GLY A 14 40.41 53.02 19.88
C GLY A 14 40.06 54.50 19.58
N GLY A 15 39.58 54.86 18.37
CA GLY A 15 39.05 56.21 18.05
C GLY A 15 38.76 56.53 16.57
N SER A 16 38.11 57.67 16.29
CA SER A 16 37.57 58.02 14.97
C SER A 16 38.67 58.32 13.94
N GLY A 17 38.58 57.81 12.70
CA GLY A 17 39.61 58.06 11.67
C GLY A 17 39.21 57.69 10.23
N ARG A 18 40.01 58.14 9.24
CA ARG A 18 39.93 57.71 7.83
C ARG A 18 41.06 56.69 7.58
N ILE A 19 40.72 55.54 7.01
CA ILE A 19 41.68 54.54 6.54
C ILE A 19 41.70 54.63 5.01
N GLU A 20 42.88 54.89 4.44
CA GLU A 20 43.06 54.85 2.98
C GLU A 20 43.84 53.60 2.61
N VAL A 21 43.20 52.69 1.89
CA VAL A 21 43.80 51.46 1.36
C VAL A 21 43.84 51.54 -0.15
N ALA A 22 44.87 52.17 -0.70
CA ALA A 22 45.07 52.21 -2.14
C ALA A 22 45.74 50.90 -2.64
N SER A 23 45.01 50.03 -3.36
CA SER A 23 45.53 48.70 -3.75
C SER A 23 46.03 48.53 -5.20
N THR A 24 45.43 48.97 -6.29
CA THR A 24 45.64 48.46 -7.68
C THR A 24 45.35 46.97 -7.97
N SER A 25 45.38 46.03 -7.01
CA SER A 25 45.20 44.58 -7.28
C SER A 25 44.25 43.84 -6.32
N GLY A 26 43.52 44.56 -5.45
CA GLY A 26 42.70 43.98 -4.38
C GLY A 26 43.45 43.87 -3.05
N ALA A 27 42.79 44.15 -1.93
CA ALA A 27 43.32 44.13 -0.57
C ALA A 27 42.26 43.63 0.42
N THR A 28 42.68 42.93 1.48
CA THR A 28 41.77 42.48 2.55
C THR A 28 42.03 43.28 3.82
N VAL A 29 41.04 44.02 4.30
CA VAL A 29 41.11 44.81 5.52
C VAL A 29 40.26 44.14 6.59
N THR A 30 40.83 43.77 7.74
CA THR A 30 40.09 43.25 8.89
C THR A 30 40.11 44.24 10.04
N LEU A 31 38.92 44.62 10.52
CA LEU A 31 38.75 45.60 11.60
C LEU A 31 38.18 44.91 12.84
N ASN A 32 38.98 44.85 13.90
CA ASN A 32 38.61 44.25 15.19
C ASN A 32 38.08 45.32 16.16
N ASN A 33 36.84 45.19 16.65
CA ASN A 33 36.22 46.12 17.61
C ASN A 33 36.37 47.61 17.25
N PRO A 34 35.90 48.06 16.07
CA PRO A 34 35.92 49.48 15.76
C PRO A 34 35.00 50.24 16.73
N SER A 35 35.42 51.43 17.17
CA SER A 35 34.72 52.21 18.23
C SER A 35 34.11 53.53 17.74
N SER A 36 34.28 53.89 16.45
CA SER A 36 33.93 55.21 15.88
C SER A 36 33.99 55.27 14.32
N SER A 37 33.64 56.45 13.73
CA SER A 37 33.45 56.67 12.27
C SER A 37 34.67 56.31 11.45
N LEU A 38 34.45 55.56 10.36
CA LEU A 38 35.52 54.98 9.57
C LEU A 38 35.23 55.08 8.08
N THR A 39 35.93 55.98 7.38
CA THR A 39 35.94 56.02 5.92
C THR A 39 37.05 55.12 5.41
N ILE A 40 36.73 54.18 4.52
CA ILE A 40 37.71 53.32 3.83
C ILE A 40 37.79 53.76 2.37
N ASP A 41 38.86 54.46 2.00
CA ASP A 41 39.15 54.78 0.59
C ASP A 41 39.92 53.60 0.00
N ALA A 42 39.19 52.68 -0.63
CA ALA A 42 39.72 51.52 -1.33
C ALA A 42 40.08 51.97 -2.76
N GLY A 43 41.37 52.04 -3.08
CA GLY A 43 41.86 52.53 -4.39
C GLY A 43 41.51 51.57 -5.55
N GLY A 44 42.32 51.55 -6.63
CA GLY A 44 42.18 50.57 -7.74
C GLY A 44 42.07 49.10 -7.29
N GLY A 45 41.24 48.24 -7.91
CA GLY A 45 41.14 46.79 -7.60
C GLY A 45 39.78 46.31 -7.06
N ASP A 46 39.68 45.01 -6.77
CA ASP A 46 38.53 44.35 -6.11
C ASP A 46 38.90 44.11 -4.64
N ASP A 47 38.43 44.94 -3.71
CA ASP A 47 38.86 44.94 -2.30
C ASP A 47 37.86 44.25 -1.35
N THR A 48 38.32 43.64 -0.26
CA THR A 48 37.47 42.98 0.77
C THR A 48 37.64 43.64 2.14
N VAL A 49 36.53 44.01 2.78
CA VAL A 49 36.51 44.55 4.15
C VAL A 49 35.80 43.58 5.09
N ASN A 50 36.52 43.06 6.08
CA ASN A 50 36.02 42.23 7.16
C ASN A 50 35.85 43.07 8.44
N LEU A 51 34.68 43.04 9.06
CA LEU A 51 34.41 43.63 10.37
C LEU A 51 34.29 42.52 11.42
N ASP A 52 35.33 42.34 12.25
CA ASP A 52 35.39 41.34 13.31
C ASP A 52 34.96 41.96 14.64
N SER A 53 33.88 41.44 15.25
CA SER A 53 33.34 41.86 16.55
C SER A 53 33.03 43.35 16.67
N LEU A 54 31.82 43.77 16.27
CA LEU A 54 31.33 45.13 16.52
C LEU A 54 30.96 45.28 18.00
N GLY A 55 31.61 46.20 18.72
CA GLY A 55 31.28 46.50 20.12
C GLY A 55 29.88 47.13 20.25
N SER A 56 29.19 46.89 21.36
CA SER A 56 27.88 47.49 21.63
C SER A 56 28.01 49.03 21.71
N GLY A 57 27.49 49.75 20.71
CA GLY A 57 27.50 51.22 20.68
C GLY A 57 28.42 51.86 19.63
N PHE A 58 28.83 51.14 18.59
CA PHE A 58 29.30 51.78 17.36
C PHE A 58 28.18 52.71 16.81
N THR A 59 28.51 53.87 16.25
CA THR A 59 27.51 54.85 15.75
C THR A 59 28.05 55.64 14.55
N ALA A 60 28.62 54.95 13.57
CA ALA A 60 29.66 55.52 12.72
C ALA A 60 29.48 55.20 11.24
N ASP A 61 29.56 56.22 10.36
CA ASP A 61 29.47 56.07 8.90
C ASP A 61 30.63 55.21 8.38
N LEU A 62 30.30 54.15 7.63
CA LEU A 62 31.26 53.41 6.79
C LEU A 62 31.09 53.89 5.36
N MET A 63 32.04 54.66 4.84
CA MET A 63 32.01 55.17 3.47
C MET A 63 33.13 54.50 2.68
N ILE A 64 32.77 53.81 1.59
CA ILE A 64 33.73 53.30 0.59
C ILE A 64 33.69 54.29 -0.58
N GLU A 65 34.78 55.01 -0.81
CA GLU A 65 34.92 55.99 -1.89
C GLU A 65 36.03 55.54 -2.86
N GLY A 66 35.87 55.80 -4.16
CA GLY A 66 37.04 56.07 -5.02
C GLY A 66 37.49 55.08 -6.10
N ASN A 67 36.70 54.10 -6.58
CA ASN A 67 37.24 53.17 -7.60
C ASN A 67 36.26 52.53 -8.62
N THR A 68 36.82 51.98 -9.72
CA THR A 68 36.22 51.25 -10.87
C THR A 68 36.25 49.71 -10.74
N GLY A 69 36.43 49.13 -9.55
CA GLY A 69 36.45 47.67 -9.30
C GLY A 69 35.28 47.16 -8.45
N TYR A 70 35.23 45.86 -8.16
CA TYR A 70 34.17 45.17 -7.43
C TYR A 70 34.57 44.86 -5.97
N ASP A 71 33.92 45.47 -4.98
CA ASP A 71 34.30 45.33 -3.57
C ASP A 71 33.31 44.45 -2.75
N THR A 72 33.83 43.76 -1.72
CA THR A 72 33.08 42.86 -0.81
C THR A 72 33.13 43.33 0.65
N LEU A 73 31.98 43.34 1.35
CA LEU A 73 31.89 43.60 2.80
C LEU A 73 31.42 42.34 3.55
N ALA A 74 32.17 41.92 4.57
CA ALA A 74 31.85 40.79 5.46
C ALA A 74 31.79 41.23 6.93
N VAL A 75 30.78 40.78 7.68
CA VAL A 75 30.61 41.06 9.12
C VAL A 75 30.64 39.75 9.92
N GLY A 76 31.59 39.64 10.86
CA GLY A 76 31.84 38.46 11.71
C GLY A 76 30.95 38.36 12.96
N PRO A 77 31.06 37.25 13.73
CA PRO A 77 30.01 36.76 14.62
C PRO A 77 29.89 37.54 15.95
N GLN A 78 28.67 37.93 16.30
CA GLN A 78 28.23 38.29 17.66
C GLN A 78 26.75 37.90 17.75
N GLY A 79 26.40 37.05 18.73
CA GLY A 79 25.10 36.37 18.84
C GLY A 79 23.87 37.24 19.16
N ALA A 80 23.67 38.36 18.48
CA ALA A 80 22.44 39.15 18.47
C ALA A 80 22.06 39.56 17.03
N PRO A 81 20.76 39.49 16.65
CA PRO A 81 20.31 39.74 15.28
C PRO A 81 20.56 41.18 14.80
N VAL A 82 20.88 41.32 13.51
CA VAL A 82 21.23 42.59 12.83
C VAL A 82 19.98 43.17 12.16
N GLY A 83 19.40 44.24 12.68
CA GLY A 83 18.25 44.94 12.06
C GLY A 83 18.57 46.09 11.09
N LEU A 84 17.70 46.36 10.11
CA LEU A 84 17.82 47.48 9.13
C LEU A 84 16.84 48.65 9.39
N VAL A 85 17.31 49.91 9.27
CA VAL A 85 16.50 51.16 9.27
C VAL A 85 16.84 52.07 8.07
N THR A 86 15.85 52.81 7.57
CA THR A 86 15.82 53.66 6.36
C THR A 86 17.11 54.40 5.97
N GLY A 87 17.47 54.28 4.68
CA GLY A 87 18.55 55.02 4.01
C GLY A 87 19.89 54.32 4.15
N GLY A 88 20.27 53.48 3.19
CA GLY A 88 21.48 52.66 3.30
C GLY A 88 21.38 51.58 4.39
N ILE A 89 22.31 50.63 4.39
CA ILE A 89 22.36 49.53 5.36
C ILE A 89 22.55 50.12 6.77
N THR A 90 21.48 50.26 7.54
CA THR A 90 21.55 50.69 8.95
C THR A 90 21.41 49.47 9.85
N ILE A 91 22.52 48.77 10.14
CA ILE A 91 22.65 47.77 11.23
C ILE A 91 22.20 48.46 12.55
N PRO A 92 21.61 47.79 13.56
CA PRO A 92 21.24 48.46 14.81
C PRO A 92 22.53 48.87 15.52
N GLY A 93 22.85 50.16 15.47
CA GLY A 93 24.19 50.68 15.80
C GLY A 93 25.05 51.14 14.60
N PHE A 94 24.48 51.39 13.43
CA PHE A 94 25.17 52.04 12.29
C PHE A 94 24.30 53.17 11.71
N PRO A 95 24.86 54.22 11.07
CA PRO A 95 24.12 55.18 10.26
C PRO A 95 24.20 54.83 8.75
N PRO A 96 23.48 55.58 7.89
CA PRO A 96 23.37 55.37 6.44
C PRO A 96 24.71 55.23 5.72
N VAL A 97 24.86 54.22 4.86
CA VAL A 97 25.93 54.24 3.88
C VAL A 97 25.51 55.06 2.66
N SER A 98 26.17 56.21 2.44
CA SER A 98 26.02 57.02 1.22
C SER A 98 27.09 56.59 0.21
N TYR A 99 26.68 55.98 -0.91
CA TYR A 99 27.59 55.42 -1.91
C TYR A 99 27.78 56.31 -3.14
N GLY A 100 29.03 56.38 -3.61
CA GLY A 100 29.43 56.89 -4.93
C GLY A 100 29.96 55.82 -5.90
N THR A 101 29.97 54.53 -5.50
CA THR A 101 30.41 53.36 -6.28
C THR A 101 29.52 52.12 -6.00
N THR A 102 29.46 51.17 -6.93
CA THR A 102 28.61 49.94 -6.87
C THR A 102 29.23 48.85 -6.01
N VAL A 103 28.62 48.50 -4.88
CA VAL A 103 28.96 47.31 -4.08
C VAL A 103 28.40 46.06 -4.77
N GLU A 104 29.25 45.06 -5.02
CA GLU A 104 28.83 43.84 -5.73
C GLU A 104 28.15 42.84 -4.79
N ALA A 105 28.75 42.57 -3.63
CA ALA A 105 28.24 41.57 -2.69
C ALA A 105 28.40 41.97 -1.21
N VAL A 106 27.40 41.59 -0.41
CA VAL A 106 27.38 41.75 1.06
C VAL A 106 27.16 40.39 1.69
N THR A 107 27.99 40.00 2.66
CA THR A 107 27.83 38.73 3.39
C THR A 107 27.69 38.97 4.89
N ILE A 108 26.62 38.43 5.48
CA ILE A 108 26.30 38.52 6.91
C ILE A 108 26.01 37.11 7.43
N ASP A 109 26.88 36.57 8.29
CA ASP A 109 26.74 35.21 8.85
C ASP A 109 25.81 35.15 10.08
N GLU A 110 24.90 36.12 10.21
CA GLU A 110 23.94 36.25 11.30
C GLU A 110 22.53 36.48 10.76
N ASP A 111 21.53 36.33 11.62
CA ASP A 111 20.14 36.58 11.25
C ASP A 111 19.89 38.09 11.07
N VAL A 112 19.27 38.46 9.96
CA VAL A 112 18.96 39.85 9.61
C VAL A 112 17.47 40.15 9.83
N VAL A 113 17.14 41.28 10.47
CA VAL A 113 15.77 41.67 10.81
C VAL A 113 15.39 43.06 10.27
N VAL A 114 14.58 43.12 9.24
CA VAL A 114 14.06 44.38 8.70
C VAL A 114 12.75 44.74 9.41
N SER A 115 12.83 45.60 10.43
CA SER A 115 11.66 46.03 11.23
C SER A 115 11.11 47.42 10.86
N THR A 116 11.77 48.09 9.93
CA THR A 116 11.41 49.39 9.35
C THR A 116 11.85 49.41 7.89
N ASP A 117 11.27 50.30 7.09
CA ASP A 117 11.58 50.37 5.66
C ASP A 117 13.08 50.49 5.41
N ALA A 118 13.58 49.75 4.42
CA ALA A 118 14.99 49.68 4.10
C ALA A 118 15.20 49.47 2.61
N THR A 119 16.36 49.85 2.09
CA THR A 119 16.70 49.65 0.68
C THR A 119 18.03 48.93 0.56
N LEU A 120 18.04 47.85 -0.21
CA LEU A 120 19.24 47.12 -0.60
C LEU A 120 19.65 47.52 -2.01
N ASN A 121 20.92 47.88 -2.17
CA ASN A 121 21.47 48.44 -3.41
C ASN A 121 22.68 47.65 -3.94
N ALA A 122 23.18 46.65 -3.19
CA ALA A 122 24.20 45.74 -3.70
C ALA A 122 23.56 44.67 -4.59
N ARG A 123 24.35 44.05 -5.48
CA ARG A 123 23.83 43.03 -6.40
C ARG A 123 23.53 41.70 -5.69
N GLU A 124 24.34 41.33 -4.71
CA GLU A 124 24.20 40.08 -3.97
C GLU A 124 24.26 40.27 -2.46
N TYR A 125 23.36 39.59 -1.74
CA TYR A 125 23.36 39.49 -0.28
C TYR A 125 23.36 38.01 0.12
N ASN A 126 24.39 37.59 0.83
CA ASN A 126 24.51 36.24 1.39
C ASN A 126 24.29 36.33 2.89
N LEU A 127 23.16 35.82 3.37
CA LEU A 127 22.70 35.96 4.74
C LEU A 127 22.58 34.57 5.40
N ARG A 128 22.65 34.52 6.73
CA ARG A 128 22.24 33.32 7.46
C ARG A 128 20.73 33.11 7.35
N SER A 129 19.96 34.08 7.84
CA SER A 129 18.49 34.13 7.76
C SER A 129 18.04 35.57 7.54
N LEU A 130 16.81 35.77 7.06
CA LEU A 130 16.22 37.11 6.88
C LEU A 130 14.78 37.14 7.41
N ILE A 131 14.45 38.17 8.18
CA ILE A 131 13.11 38.40 8.73
C ILE A 131 12.67 39.81 8.36
N VAL A 132 11.58 39.96 7.61
CA VAL A 132 10.95 41.25 7.30
C VAL A 132 9.64 41.34 8.08
N THR A 133 9.57 42.28 9.02
CA THR A 133 8.54 42.33 10.06
C THR A 133 8.03 43.74 10.33
N ASN A 134 7.00 43.86 11.18
CA ASN A 134 6.44 45.13 11.65
C ASN A 134 5.90 46.04 10.52
N GLY A 135 5.38 45.43 9.45
CA GLY A 135 4.83 46.16 8.31
C GLY A 135 5.88 46.90 7.48
N SER A 136 7.15 46.55 7.63
CA SER A 136 8.26 47.16 6.88
C SER A 136 8.29 46.73 5.42
N VAL A 137 8.82 47.62 4.58
CA VAL A 137 9.14 47.34 3.18
C VAL A 137 10.65 47.29 2.98
N LEU A 138 11.16 46.13 2.57
CA LEU A 138 12.52 45.95 2.09
C LEU A 138 12.55 46.17 0.57
N THR A 139 12.94 47.36 0.14
CA THR A 139 13.10 47.69 -1.28
C THR A 139 14.40 47.10 -1.83
N LEU A 140 14.31 46.40 -2.95
CA LEU A 140 15.44 45.87 -3.70
C LEU A 140 15.65 46.74 -4.93
N ALA A 141 16.62 47.64 -4.87
CA ALA A 141 16.88 48.62 -5.93
C ALA A 141 17.62 47.95 -7.08
N SER A 142 17.03 47.99 -8.27
CA SER A 142 17.69 47.50 -9.48
C SER A 142 18.63 48.57 -10.07
N ASP A 143 19.66 48.13 -10.78
CA ASP A 143 20.56 48.98 -11.54
C ASP A 143 20.42 48.67 -13.03
N SER A 144 19.64 49.47 -13.74
CA SER A 144 19.42 49.33 -15.19
C SER A 144 20.66 49.64 -16.03
N SER A 145 21.75 50.11 -15.42
CA SER A 145 23.03 50.38 -16.08
C SER A 145 24.05 49.24 -15.91
N ALA A 146 23.74 48.27 -15.07
CA ALA A 146 24.58 47.12 -14.77
C ALA A 146 24.82 46.22 -15.99
N THR A 147 26.08 45.77 -16.17
CA THR A 147 26.37 44.61 -17.02
C THR A 147 26.11 43.32 -16.24
N GLY A 148 25.16 42.49 -16.69
CA GLY A 148 24.81 41.23 -16.04
C GLY A 148 23.41 41.25 -15.42
N PHE A 149 23.23 40.58 -14.27
CA PHE A 149 21.97 40.63 -13.53
C PHE A 149 21.75 42.06 -12.99
N GLN A 150 20.64 42.68 -13.39
CA GLN A 150 20.33 44.07 -13.07
C GLN A 150 19.52 44.22 -11.77
N GLY A 151 19.07 43.12 -11.17
CA GLY A 151 18.31 43.09 -9.93
C GLY A 151 19.16 42.78 -8.69
N VAL A 152 18.48 42.52 -7.56
CA VAL A 152 19.12 42.09 -6.31
C VAL A 152 18.89 40.61 -6.07
N ARG A 153 19.98 39.90 -5.78
CA ARG A 153 19.96 38.51 -5.34
C ARG A 153 20.14 38.43 -3.83
N ILE A 154 19.22 37.75 -3.15
CA ILE A 154 19.37 37.39 -1.73
C ILE A 154 19.50 35.88 -1.64
N THR A 155 20.58 35.39 -1.05
CA THR A 155 20.77 33.99 -0.69
C THR A 155 20.74 33.86 0.83
N THR A 156 19.87 33.01 1.36
CA THR A 156 19.82 32.66 2.79
C THR A 156 20.25 31.22 3.00
N SER A 157 21.11 30.99 3.98
CA SER A 157 21.56 29.64 4.35
C SER A 157 20.48 28.85 5.11
N TYR A 158 19.55 29.54 5.76
CA TYR A 158 18.40 29.00 6.50
C TYR A 158 17.09 29.62 6.00
N ASP A 159 16.31 30.20 6.90
CA ASP A 159 14.94 30.62 6.65
C ASP A 159 14.84 32.10 6.23
N LEU A 160 13.80 32.40 5.47
CA LEU A 160 13.36 33.75 5.15
C LEU A 160 11.91 33.90 5.61
N THR A 161 11.62 34.86 6.47
CA THR A 161 10.26 35.16 6.94
C THR A 161 9.83 36.55 6.51
N ILE A 162 8.61 36.67 5.97
CA ILE A 162 7.97 37.96 5.67
C ILE A 162 6.62 37.95 6.37
N ASP A 163 6.51 38.71 7.46
CA ASP A 163 5.29 38.76 8.27
C ASP A 163 4.15 39.44 7.52
N ALA A 164 2.92 39.17 7.96
CA ALA A 164 1.73 39.85 7.45
C ALA A 164 1.88 41.38 7.51
N GLY A 165 1.64 42.04 6.38
CA GLY A 165 1.77 43.49 6.22
C GLY A 165 3.19 43.97 5.87
N SER A 166 4.21 43.12 5.97
CA SER A 166 5.57 43.41 5.50
C SER A 166 5.75 43.00 4.04
N ALA A 167 6.77 43.55 3.35
CA ALA A 167 7.05 43.18 1.98
C ALA A 167 8.55 43.25 1.61
N ILE A 168 8.96 42.39 0.69
CA ILE A 168 10.14 42.61 -0.15
C ILE A 168 9.64 43.18 -1.49
N SER A 169 10.10 44.36 -1.88
CA SER A 169 9.56 45.10 -3.02
C SER A 169 10.62 45.52 -4.04
N GLY A 170 10.35 45.23 -5.30
CA GLY A 170 11.00 45.79 -6.48
C GLY A 170 10.03 46.67 -7.26
N ASP A 171 8.94 47.16 -6.64
CA ASP A 171 7.94 47.97 -7.34
C ASP A 171 8.56 49.24 -7.92
N GLY A 172 8.31 49.50 -9.21
CA GLY A 172 8.85 50.66 -9.91
C GLY A 172 10.38 50.70 -10.03
N GLN A 173 11.10 49.66 -9.60
CA GLN A 173 12.58 49.62 -9.63
C GLN A 173 13.14 49.17 -10.99
N GLY A 174 12.34 49.18 -12.05
CA GLY A 174 12.74 48.74 -13.40
C GLY A 174 13.21 49.88 -14.29
N TYR A 175 13.05 49.74 -15.60
CA TYR A 175 13.41 50.82 -16.52
C TYR A 175 12.47 52.02 -16.35
N ALA A 176 13.06 53.22 -16.41
CA ALA A 176 12.31 54.47 -16.38
C ALA A 176 11.34 54.60 -17.58
N GLY A 177 10.41 55.54 -17.49
CA GLY A 177 9.46 55.84 -18.57
C GLY A 177 10.11 55.98 -19.95
N SER A 178 9.52 55.35 -20.95
CA SER A 178 10.00 55.27 -22.34
C SER A 178 11.36 54.58 -22.51
N GLN A 179 11.81 53.79 -21.53
CA GLN A 179 13.03 53.00 -21.59
C GLN A 179 12.75 51.50 -21.37
N GLY A 180 13.74 50.68 -21.76
CA GLY A 180 13.69 49.22 -21.64
C GLY A 180 13.40 48.50 -22.98
N PRO A 181 13.65 47.18 -23.06
CA PRO A 181 13.48 46.40 -24.29
C PRO A 181 12.05 46.37 -24.82
N GLY A 182 11.06 46.51 -23.93
CA GLY A 182 9.65 46.61 -24.23
C GLY A 182 9.08 47.97 -23.86
N ALA A 183 9.82 49.07 -24.05
CA ALA A 183 9.30 50.41 -23.75
C ALA A 183 8.01 50.72 -24.53
N GLY A 184 7.02 51.29 -23.85
CA GLY A 184 5.80 51.77 -24.52
C GLY A 184 6.09 52.93 -25.47
N ALA A 185 5.42 52.96 -26.64
CA ALA A 185 5.65 54.01 -27.62
C ALA A 185 4.92 55.32 -27.23
N THR A 186 5.46 56.44 -27.69
CA THR A 186 4.79 57.75 -27.60
C THR A 186 4.21 58.11 -28.96
N ALA A 187 2.93 58.47 -29.02
CA ALA A 187 2.27 58.98 -30.23
C ALA A 187 1.61 60.33 -29.96
N SER A 188 1.49 61.16 -30.99
CA SER A 188 0.79 62.44 -30.92
C SER A 188 -0.42 62.44 -31.85
N SER A 189 -1.60 62.77 -31.32
CA SER A 189 -2.84 62.92 -32.08
C SER A 189 -3.51 64.24 -31.72
N GLY A 190 -3.78 65.09 -32.71
CA GLY A 190 -4.46 66.38 -32.50
C GLY A 190 -3.71 67.38 -31.61
N GLY A 191 -2.40 67.22 -31.39
CA GLY A 191 -1.59 68.05 -30.48
C GLY A 191 -1.49 67.52 -29.05
N THR A 192 -2.18 66.42 -28.73
CA THR A 192 -2.08 65.69 -27.46
C THR A 192 -1.16 64.48 -27.64
N TYR A 193 -0.32 64.21 -26.64
CA TYR A 193 0.56 63.04 -26.61
C TYR A 193 -0.07 61.93 -25.78
N TYR A 194 0.11 60.68 -26.23
CA TYR A 194 -0.34 59.47 -25.56
C TYR A 194 0.80 58.45 -25.50
N GLY A 195 0.82 57.67 -24.41
CA GLY A 195 1.77 56.59 -24.17
C GLY A 195 1.11 55.22 -24.24
N GLY A 196 1.73 54.28 -24.95
CA GLY A 196 1.45 52.87 -24.81
C GLY A 196 2.05 52.32 -23.52
N GLY A 197 1.48 51.24 -22.97
CA GLY A 197 2.04 50.59 -21.77
C GLY A 197 3.37 49.89 -22.07
N GLY A 198 4.22 49.76 -21.06
CA GLY A 198 5.43 48.93 -21.14
C GLY A 198 5.07 47.45 -21.35
N GLY A 199 5.88 46.71 -22.08
CA GLY A 199 5.79 45.26 -22.24
C GLY A 199 6.84 44.55 -21.39
N TYR A 200 6.47 43.43 -20.78
CA TYR A 200 7.33 42.40 -20.17
C TYR A 200 6.40 41.23 -19.87
N GLY A 201 6.85 39.98 -19.95
CA GLY A 201 5.95 38.83 -19.88
C GLY A 201 5.10 38.68 -21.14
N GLU A 202 4.21 39.65 -21.37
CA GLU A 202 3.39 39.88 -22.56
C GLU A 202 3.44 41.35 -23.02
N GLN A 203 2.66 41.68 -24.07
CA GLN A 203 2.63 43.03 -24.63
C GLN A 203 1.97 44.05 -23.69
N GLY A 204 2.49 45.27 -23.69
CA GLY A 204 1.79 46.42 -23.11
C GLY A 204 0.51 46.73 -23.88
N GLY A 205 -0.45 47.34 -23.21
CA GLY A 205 -1.68 47.83 -23.83
C GLY A 205 -1.40 49.03 -24.73
N ASN A 206 -2.15 49.14 -25.82
CA ASN A 206 -2.11 50.32 -26.67
C ASN A 206 -2.77 51.53 -25.96
N GLY A 207 -2.12 52.68 -26.04
CA GLY A 207 -2.71 53.97 -25.69
C GLY A 207 -3.53 54.53 -26.86
N ASP A 208 -4.30 55.58 -26.58
CA ASP A 208 -5.05 56.33 -27.58
C ASP A 208 -4.09 57.02 -28.59
N GLY A 209 -4.63 57.57 -29.68
CA GLY A 209 -3.85 58.23 -30.73
C GLY A 209 -2.89 57.29 -31.48
N GLY A 210 -3.01 55.97 -31.28
CA GLY A 210 -2.17 54.95 -31.91
C GLY A 210 -0.86 54.65 -31.19
N ALA A 211 -0.70 55.08 -29.93
CA ALA A 211 0.48 54.79 -29.13
C ALA A 211 0.58 53.28 -28.85
N GLN A 212 1.50 52.58 -29.53
CA GLN A 212 1.64 51.13 -29.40
C GLN A 212 2.21 50.74 -28.03
N GLY A 213 1.67 49.68 -27.44
CA GLY A 213 2.26 49.05 -26.27
C GLY A 213 3.60 48.37 -26.59
N GLY A 214 4.39 48.16 -25.56
CA GLY A 214 5.71 47.53 -25.65
C GLY A 214 5.65 46.04 -25.95
N ALA A 215 6.72 45.50 -26.55
CA ALA A 215 6.84 44.08 -26.88
C ALA A 215 7.19 43.21 -25.66
N THR A 216 6.95 41.90 -25.76
CA THR A 216 7.37 40.91 -24.76
C THR A 216 8.86 40.55 -24.89
N TYR A 217 9.50 40.21 -23.77
CA TYR A 217 10.87 39.69 -23.69
C TYR A 217 11.10 38.90 -22.39
N GLY A 218 12.30 38.36 -22.22
CA GLY A 218 12.74 37.62 -21.02
C GLY A 218 12.29 36.16 -20.96
N SER A 219 12.80 35.43 -19.97
CA SER A 219 12.52 34.00 -19.76
C SER A 219 11.40 33.77 -18.75
N ALA A 220 10.46 32.89 -19.08
CA ALA A 220 9.40 32.48 -18.14
C ALA A 220 9.90 31.53 -17.04
N THR A 221 11.00 30.82 -17.27
CA THR A 221 11.57 29.86 -16.30
C THR A 221 12.76 30.43 -15.55
N GLU A 222 13.47 31.41 -16.12
CA GLU A 222 14.62 32.07 -15.48
C GLU A 222 14.50 33.61 -15.59
N PRO A 223 13.46 34.22 -14.98
CA PRO A 223 13.22 35.65 -15.10
C PRO A 223 14.30 36.43 -14.35
N THR A 224 15.09 37.20 -15.10
CA THR A 224 16.20 37.99 -14.56
C THR A 224 16.22 39.45 -15.06
N ASP A 225 15.32 39.79 -15.98
CA ASP A 225 15.25 41.10 -16.60
C ASP A 225 14.36 42.07 -15.81
N LEU A 226 14.64 43.36 -15.91
CA LEU A 226 13.77 44.42 -15.39
C LEU A 226 12.54 44.58 -16.28
N GLY A 227 11.43 45.03 -15.69
CA GLY A 227 10.26 45.53 -16.42
C GLY A 227 10.56 46.83 -17.17
N SER A 228 9.85 47.08 -18.25
CA SER A 228 9.99 48.25 -19.12
C SER A 228 9.07 49.39 -18.73
N GLY A 229 9.50 50.63 -18.98
CA GLY A 229 8.69 51.81 -18.73
C GLY A 229 7.60 52.05 -19.77
N GLY A 230 6.52 52.71 -19.36
CA GLY A 230 5.45 53.16 -20.25
C GLY A 230 5.86 54.34 -21.14
N GLY A 231 5.16 54.57 -22.24
CA GLY A 231 5.38 55.70 -23.15
C GLY A 231 4.93 57.04 -22.57
N TYR A 232 5.48 58.14 -23.08
CA TYR A 232 5.15 59.54 -22.74
C TYR A 232 5.24 59.86 -21.24
N GLU A 233 6.45 59.86 -20.66
CA GLU A 233 6.63 59.99 -19.19
C GLU A 233 5.85 58.90 -18.42
N GLY A 234 5.73 57.72 -19.03
CA GLY A 234 5.01 56.59 -18.46
C GLY A 234 5.66 56.01 -17.22
N GLY A 235 4.87 55.21 -16.51
CA GLY A 235 5.30 54.59 -15.26
C GLY A 235 6.55 53.74 -15.45
N GLU A 236 7.40 53.71 -14.44
CA GLU A 236 8.61 52.87 -14.37
C GLU A 236 8.22 51.39 -14.33
N GLY A 237 9.01 50.52 -14.97
CA GLY A 237 8.78 49.08 -14.90
C GLY A 237 9.07 48.52 -13.50
N GLY A 238 8.66 47.27 -13.24
CA GLY A 238 9.04 46.56 -12.02
C GLY A 238 10.51 46.11 -12.04
N GLY A 239 11.12 45.96 -10.87
CA GLY A 239 12.49 45.49 -10.69
C GLY A 239 12.67 43.99 -10.91
N ALA A 240 13.87 43.48 -10.62
CA ALA A 240 14.15 42.05 -10.64
C ALA A 240 14.60 41.56 -9.25
N ILE A 241 13.86 40.60 -8.70
CA ILE A 241 14.14 39.96 -7.43
C ILE A 241 14.54 38.52 -7.67
N ARG A 242 15.69 38.10 -7.10
CA ARG A 242 16.08 36.70 -7.02
C ARG A 242 16.29 36.28 -5.57
N LEU A 243 15.46 35.37 -5.07
CA LEU A 243 15.61 34.81 -3.72
C LEU A 243 16.04 33.35 -3.82
N VAL A 244 17.11 33.00 -3.12
CA VAL A 244 17.57 31.62 -2.93
C VAL A 244 17.50 31.33 -1.43
N VAL A 245 16.54 30.52 -1.00
CA VAL A 245 16.27 30.20 0.41
C VAL A 245 16.49 28.72 0.62
N ASN A 246 17.59 28.34 1.27
CA ASN A 246 17.89 26.93 1.48
C ASN A 246 16.93 26.26 2.48
N GLY A 247 16.39 27.03 3.43
CA GLY A 247 15.37 26.59 4.39
C GLY A 247 13.94 26.88 3.92
N THR A 248 13.15 27.42 4.84
CA THR A 248 11.75 27.79 4.63
C THR A 248 11.62 29.25 4.26
N LEU A 249 10.93 29.54 3.16
CA LEU A 249 10.32 30.84 2.90
C LEU A 249 8.91 30.85 3.52
N LEU A 250 8.77 31.46 4.69
CA LEU A 250 7.47 31.71 5.33
C LEU A 250 6.95 33.08 4.88
N LEU A 251 6.03 33.09 3.93
CA LEU A 251 5.49 34.28 3.28
C LEU A 251 4.03 34.52 3.71
N ASP A 252 3.84 35.37 4.72
CA ASP A 252 2.52 35.89 5.11
C ASP A 252 2.31 37.35 4.64
N GLY A 253 3.39 38.06 4.33
CA GLY A 253 3.39 39.38 3.69
C GLY A 253 3.48 39.33 2.17
N GLY A 254 4.31 40.19 1.57
CA GLY A 254 4.42 40.35 0.11
C GLY A 254 5.83 40.17 -0.46
N ILE A 255 5.93 39.58 -1.66
CA ILE A 255 7.06 39.75 -2.58
C ILE A 255 6.50 40.39 -3.85
N VAL A 256 6.85 41.65 -4.13
CA VAL A 256 6.19 42.45 -5.17
C VAL A 256 7.20 43.08 -6.14
N CYS A 257 6.93 43.00 -7.44
CA CYS A 257 7.71 43.60 -8.53
C CYS A 257 6.76 44.25 -9.56
N GLY A 258 5.79 45.02 -9.09
CA GLY A 258 4.81 45.69 -9.92
C GLY A 258 5.38 46.85 -10.73
N GLY A 259 4.80 47.09 -11.90
CA GLY A 259 5.04 48.30 -12.67
C GLY A 259 4.33 49.52 -12.06
N ALA A 260 4.97 50.67 -12.09
CA ALA A 260 4.36 51.92 -11.62
C ALA A 260 3.26 52.40 -12.58
N PRO A 261 2.22 53.08 -12.06
CA PRO A 261 1.20 53.68 -12.91
C PRO A 261 1.75 54.83 -13.76
N GLY A 262 1.20 55.00 -14.96
CA GLY A 262 1.46 56.16 -15.80
C GLY A 262 0.74 57.41 -15.30
N GLY A 263 1.35 58.57 -15.53
CA GLY A 263 0.69 59.87 -15.39
C GLY A 263 -0.40 60.12 -16.44
N TYR A 264 -0.88 61.36 -16.55
CA TYR A 264 -1.94 61.75 -17.49
C TYR A 264 -1.55 61.46 -18.96
N HIS A 265 -2.39 60.70 -19.70
CA HIS A 265 -2.10 60.17 -21.04
C HIS A 265 -0.85 59.29 -21.18
N ALA A 266 -0.17 58.95 -20.09
CA ALA A 266 1.04 58.16 -20.10
C ALA A 266 0.74 56.66 -19.93
N GLY A 267 1.57 55.82 -20.51
CA GLY A 267 1.45 54.37 -20.35
C GLY A 267 1.87 53.90 -18.96
N GLY A 268 1.28 52.81 -18.47
CA GLY A 268 1.76 52.14 -17.26
C GLY A 268 3.05 51.36 -17.52
N GLY A 269 3.93 51.26 -16.53
CA GLY A 269 5.12 50.40 -16.61
C GLY A 269 4.75 48.91 -16.54
N SER A 270 5.50 48.03 -17.17
CA SER A 270 5.26 46.58 -17.02
C SER A 270 5.75 46.08 -15.67
N GLY A 271 5.19 44.95 -15.21
CA GLY A 271 5.72 44.21 -14.06
C GLY A 271 7.16 43.76 -14.29
N GLY A 272 7.81 43.29 -13.23
CA GLY A 272 9.20 42.88 -13.22
C GLY A 272 9.42 41.37 -13.09
N SER A 273 10.63 40.97 -12.68
CA SER A 273 11.00 39.57 -12.48
C SER A 273 10.93 39.18 -11.00
N ILE A 274 10.35 38.02 -10.72
CA ILE A 274 10.49 37.33 -9.42
C ILE A 274 10.99 35.91 -9.68
N TYR A 275 12.19 35.60 -9.22
CA TYR A 275 12.78 34.26 -9.31
C TYR A 275 13.06 33.72 -7.90
N LEU A 276 12.26 32.75 -7.47
CA LEU A 276 12.41 32.06 -6.19
C LEU A 276 13.01 30.66 -6.38
N THR A 277 14.01 30.33 -5.58
CA THR A 277 14.47 28.95 -5.36
C THR A 277 14.44 28.69 -3.87
N VAL A 278 13.52 27.83 -3.40
CA VAL A 278 13.25 27.67 -1.97
C VAL A 278 13.23 26.19 -1.57
N GLY A 279 13.68 25.90 -0.35
CA GLY A 279 13.53 24.57 0.25
C GLY A 279 12.05 24.28 0.50
N THR A 280 11.41 25.05 1.39
CA THR A 280 9.96 24.99 1.64
C THR A 280 9.31 26.34 1.37
N LEU A 281 8.25 26.37 0.56
CA LEU A 281 7.37 27.53 0.38
C LEU A 281 6.15 27.37 1.31
N ALA A 282 5.91 28.35 2.18
CA ALA A 282 4.84 28.30 3.16
C ALA A 282 4.21 29.70 3.37
N GLY A 283 3.05 29.74 4.01
CA GLY A 283 2.33 30.97 4.37
C GLY A 283 1.12 31.27 3.49
N ALA A 284 0.52 32.45 3.70
CA ALA A 284 -0.71 32.87 3.02
C ALA A 284 -0.62 34.25 2.35
N GLY A 285 0.60 34.76 2.15
CA GLY A 285 0.89 36.08 1.60
C GLY A 285 0.71 36.20 0.09
N MET A 286 1.41 37.15 -0.53
CA MET A 286 1.30 37.49 -1.94
C MET A 286 2.65 37.50 -2.66
N ILE A 287 2.69 36.95 -3.87
CA ILE A 287 3.79 37.12 -4.82
C ILE A 287 3.21 37.81 -6.07
N SER A 288 3.57 39.06 -6.35
CA SER A 288 2.98 39.83 -7.45
C SER A 288 4.02 40.47 -8.36
N ALA A 289 3.84 40.34 -9.67
CA ALA A 289 4.57 41.09 -10.68
C ALA A 289 3.57 41.77 -11.62
N ASP A 290 2.53 42.42 -11.08
CA ASP A 290 1.46 43.02 -11.89
C ASP A 290 1.94 44.26 -12.68
N GLY A 291 1.38 44.49 -13.86
CA GLY A 291 1.62 45.70 -14.66
C GLY A 291 0.95 46.93 -14.07
N GLY A 292 1.60 48.09 -14.23
CA GLY A 292 1.07 49.37 -13.80
C GLY A 292 -0.10 49.84 -14.66
N ALA A 293 -1.04 50.57 -14.06
CA ALA A 293 -2.15 51.16 -14.79
C ALA A 293 -1.67 52.30 -15.69
N GLY A 294 -2.14 52.36 -16.94
CA GLY A 294 -2.03 53.55 -17.77
C GLY A 294 -2.92 54.68 -17.24
N GLY A 295 -2.49 55.92 -17.43
CA GLY A 295 -3.34 57.07 -17.15
C GLY A 295 -4.54 57.15 -18.09
N GLU A 296 -5.39 58.17 -17.93
CA GLU A 296 -6.48 58.45 -18.88
C GLU A 296 -5.92 58.45 -20.31
N GLY A 297 -6.46 57.66 -21.25
CA GLY A 297 -5.95 57.54 -22.62
C GLY A 297 -4.60 56.81 -22.79
N GLY A 298 -3.89 56.48 -21.71
CA GLY A 298 -2.65 55.69 -21.73
C GLY A 298 -2.91 54.18 -21.70
N GLY A 299 -2.03 53.40 -22.32
CA GLY A 299 -2.11 51.94 -22.30
C GLY A 299 -1.63 51.33 -20.98
N GLY A 300 -2.25 50.23 -20.53
CA GLY A 300 -1.82 49.52 -19.32
C GLY A 300 -0.52 48.74 -19.52
N GLY A 301 0.34 48.65 -18.52
CA GLY A 301 1.58 47.87 -18.60
C GLY A 301 1.34 46.37 -18.62
N GLY A 302 2.17 45.59 -19.31
CA GLY A 302 2.12 44.13 -19.29
C GLY A 302 2.47 43.57 -17.91
N GLY A 303 1.91 42.42 -17.55
CA GLY A 303 2.27 41.70 -16.32
C GLY A 303 3.64 41.01 -16.44
N GLY A 304 4.39 40.93 -15.35
CA GLY A 304 5.77 40.48 -15.35
C GLY A 304 5.97 38.95 -15.39
N ARG A 305 7.12 38.48 -14.90
CA ARG A 305 7.47 37.06 -14.92
C ARG A 305 7.84 36.55 -13.55
N ILE A 306 7.18 35.48 -13.13
CA ILE A 306 7.39 34.82 -11.84
C ILE A 306 7.80 33.37 -12.11
N ALA A 307 8.92 32.93 -11.53
CA ALA A 307 9.35 31.55 -11.52
C ALA A 307 9.64 31.09 -10.08
N ILE A 308 9.03 29.98 -9.68
CA ILE A 308 9.09 29.45 -8.32
C ILE A 308 9.56 28.00 -8.39
N TYR A 309 10.78 27.78 -7.90
CA TYR A 309 11.38 26.45 -7.73
C TYR A 309 11.32 26.09 -6.25
N TYR A 310 10.64 25.00 -5.91
CA TYR A 310 10.37 24.65 -4.50
C TYR A 310 10.65 23.18 -4.19
N GLY A 311 11.23 22.90 -3.02
CA GLY A 311 11.36 21.54 -2.51
C GLY A 311 10.05 21.01 -1.90
N THR A 312 9.33 21.81 -1.12
CA THR A 312 8.01 21.49 -0.55
C THR A 312 7.12 22.72 -0.66
N ASP A 313 5.85 22.53 -1.00
CA ASP A 313 4.87 23.63 -1.13
C ASP A 313 3.68 23.41 -0.20
N THR A 314 3.50 24.36 0.71
CA THR A 314 2.34 24.47 1.61
C THR A 314 1.73 25.87 1.54
N PHE A 315 2.15 26.66 0.54
CA PHE A 315 1.69 28.03 0.37
C PHE A 315 0.23 28.05 -0.08
N SER A 316 -0.54 28.89 0.58
CA SER A 316 -1.98 29.04 0.35
C SER A 316 -2.37 30.46 -0.07
N GLY A 317 -1.34 31.30 -0.31
CA GLY A 317 -1.50 32.68 -0.71
C GLY A 317 -1.74 32.86 -2.22
N THR A 318 -1.57 34.09 -2.70
CA THR A 318 -1.86 34.46 -4.09
C THR A 318 -0.59 34.74 -4.88
N VAL A 319 -0.54 34.28 -6.13
CA VAL A 319 0.53 34.63 -7.07
C VAL A 319 -0.07 35.28 -8.31
N THR A 320 0.32 36.52 -8.64
CA THR A 320 -0.27 37.32 -9.72
C THR A 320 0.78 37.94 -10.64
N ALA A 321 0.51 37.92 -11.93
CA ALA A 321 1.29 38.61 -12.96
C ALA A 321 0.33 39.19 -14.01
N SER A 322 -0.66 39.94 -13.57
CA SER A 322 -1.71 40.52 -14.41
C SER A 322 -1.20 41.75 -15.14
N GLY A 323 -1.73 42.04 -16.33
CA GLY A 323 -1.52 43.33 -16.97
C GLY A 323 -2.28 44.45 -16.23
N GLY A 324 -1.75 45.66 -16.31
CA GLY A 324 -2.38 46.85 -15.77
C GLY A 324 -3.59 47.30 -16.59
N ALA A 325 -4.49 48.04 -15.95
CA ALA A 325 -5.61 48.69 -16.62
C ALA A 325 -5.12 49.86 -17.51
N GLY A 326 -5.90 50.27 -18.51
CA GLY A 326 -5.59 51.41 -19.37
C GLY A 326 -6.62 51.54 -20.49
N PHE A 327 -6.38 52.45 -21.45
CA PHE A 327 -7.19 52.57 -22.66
C PHE A 327 -7.36 51.22 -23.37
N SER A 328 -6.26 50.51 -23.53
CA SER A 328 -6.25 49.05 -23.63
C SER A 328 -5.50 48.49 -22.41
N PRO A 329 -5.99 47.40 -21.79
CA PRO A 329 -5.25 46.72 -20.73
C PRO A 329 -3.97 46.08 -21.28
N GLY A 330 -2.96 45.95 -20.43
CA GLY A 330 -1.76 45.16 -20.74
C GLY A 330 -2.05 43.66 -20.76
N GLY A 331 -1.21 42.90 -21.45
CA GLY A 331 -1.25 41.44 -21.43
C GLY A 331 -0.86 40.86 -20.07
N THR A 332 -1.36 39.66 -19.76
CA THR A 332 -0.99 38.91 -18.55
C THR A 332 0.40 38.32 -18.68
N GLY A 333 1.24 38.48 -17.69
CA GLY A 333 2.55 37.86 -17.59
C GLY A 333 2.54 36.33 -17.41
N SER A 334 3.69 35.78 -17.01
CA SER A 334 3.89 34.34 -16.85
C SER A 334 4.18 33.95 -15.40
N ILE A 335 3.57 32.85 -14.93
CA ILE A 335 3.87 32.23 -13.65
C ILE A 335 4.30 30.78 -13.91
N PHE A 336 5.50 30.42 -13.46
CA PHE A 336 6.09 29.10 -13.60
C PHE A 336 6.35 28.48 -12.22
N TYR A 337 5.98 27.21 -12.06
CA TYR A 337 6.21 26.41 -10.86
C TYR A 337 7.01 25.17 -11.22
N LEU A 338 8.03 24.86 -10.44
CA LEU A 338 8.76 23.60 -10.54
C LEU A 338 9.08 23.03 -9.17
N HIS A 339 8.57 21.83 -8.91
CA HIS A 339 8.99 21.05 -7.76
C HIS A 339 10.40 20.49 -7.97
N THR A 340 11.34 20.84 -7.09
CA THR A 340 12.75 20.45 -7.12
C THR A 340 13.14 19.49 -5.99
N GLY A 341 12.18 19.06 -5.17
CA GLY A 341 12.42 18.01 -4.17
C GLY A 341 12.80 16.68 -4.83
N VAL A 342 13.34 15.74 -4.06
CA VAL A 342 13.40 14.35 -4.50
C VAL A 342 12.04 13.72 -4.17
N PRO A 343 11.32 13.12 -5.15
CA PRO A 343 10.05 12.49 -4.86
C PRO A 343 10.18 11.35 -3.85
N SER A 344 9.13 11.14 -3.06
CA SER A 344 8.96 9.92 -2.27
C SER A 344 8.92 8.67 -3.16
N ALA A 345 9.35 7.54 -2.60
CA ALA A 345 9.30 6.26 -3.31
C ALA A 345 7.82 5.88 -3.59
N PRO A 346 7.49 5.43 -4.81
CA PRO A 346 6.13 4.98 -5.11
C PRO A 346 5.78 3.72 -4.31
N ALA A 347 4.50 3.40 -4.23
CA ALA A 347 4.01 2.12 -3.74
C ALA A 347 3.40 1.33 -4.90
N ILE A 348 3.64 0.02 -4.94
CA ILE A 348 2.91 -0.93 -5.79
C ILE A 348 1.84 -1.57 -4.90
N LEU A 349 0.58 -1.47 -5.30
CA LEU A 349 -0.55 -1.89 -4.46
C LEU A 349 -1.25 -3.14 -4.98
N ALA A 350 -1.37 -3.28 -6.30
CA ALA A 350 -2.11 -4.38 -6.89
C ALA A 350 -1.65 -4.70 -8.31
N ILE A 351 -1.96 -5.92 -8.74
CA ILE A 351 -2.03 -6.34 -10.14
C ILE A 351 -3.50 -6.48 -10.52
N ALA A 352 -3.89 -6.07 -11.73
CA ALA A 352 -5.23 -6.36 -12.22
C ALA A 352 -5.35 -7.86 -12.48
N THR A 353 -6.41 -8.43 -11.94
CA THR A 353 -6.70 -9.88 -11.95
C THR A 353 -5.72 -10.68 -11.09
N ASP A 354 -5.76 -10.44 -9.78
CA ASP A 354 -5.19 -11.35 -8.78
C ASP A 354 -6.16 -12.52 -8.60
N THR A 355 -5.99 -13.58 -9.40
CA THR A 355 -6.87 -14.76 -9.35
C THR A 355 -6.66 -15.56 -8.07
N GLY A 356 -7.61 -16.42 -7.71
CA GLY A 356 -7.53 -17.12 -6.42
C GLY A 356 -7.84 -16.17 -5.26
N THR A 357 -6.85 -15.88 -4.42
CA THR A 357 -7.04 -15.01 -3.24
C THR A 357 -6.72 -13.56 -3.58
N ALA A 358 -7.67 -12.65 -3.35
CA ALA A 358 -7.43 -11.25 -3.65
C ALA A 358 -6.33 -10.63 -2.77
N ALA A 359 -5.44 -9.86 -3.42
CA ALA A 359 -4.35 -9.08 -2.84
C ALA A 359 -3.21 -9.89 -2.21
N ASP A 360 -3.02 -11.14 -2.61
CA ASP A 360 -1.84 -11.95 -2.25
C ASP A 360 -0.74 -11.96 -3.32
N ALA A 361 -1.04 -11.42 -4.51
CA ALA A 361 -0.16 -11.37 -5.68
C ALA A 361 0.26 -12.77 -6.19
N ILE A 362 -0.62 -13.76 -6.06
CA ILE A 362 -0.48 -15.09 -6.64
C ILE A 362 -1.56 -15.25 -7.70
N THR A 363 -1.18 -15.31 -8.97
CA THR A 363 -2.15 -15.25 -10.07
C THR A 363 -1.85 -16.25 -11.19
N SER A 364 -2.90 -16.65 -11.88
CA SER A 364 -2.89 -17.39 -13.14
C SER A 364 -2.97 -16.46 -14.37
N ASP A 365 -3.11 -15.15 -14.15
CA ASP A 365 -3.05 -14.17 -15.22
C ASP A 365 -1.59 -13.86 -15.59
N LYS A 366 -1.26 -14.05 -16.87
CA LYS A 366 0.06 -13.73 -17.44
C LYS A 366 0.14 -12.29 -17.94
N THR A 367 -0.99 -11.61 -18.11
CA THR A 367 -1.13 -10.28 -18.71
C THR A 367 -1.49 -9.23 -17.67
N LEU A 368 -0.47 -8.66 -17.04
CA LEU A 368 -0.69 -7.85 -15.85
C LEU A 368 -0.93 -6.37 -16.16
N ILE A 369 -1.81 -5.75 -15.39
CA ILE A 369 -1.81 -4.30 -15.19
C ILE A 369 -1.33 -4.05 -13.76
N ILE A 370 -0.20 -3.37 -13.60
CA ILE A 370 0.39 -3.09 -12.28
C ILE A 370 -0.08 -1.71 -11.85
N SER A 371 -0.57 -1.57 -10.62
CA SER A 371 -1.12 -0.31 -10.13
C SER A 371 -0.58 0.06 -8.76
N GLY A 372 -0.63 1.35 -8.44
CA GLY A 372 -0.10 1.85 -7.19
C GLY A 372 -0.25 3.35 -7.02
N THR A 373 0.54 3.92 -6.11
CA THR A 373 0.56 5.35 -5.82
C THR A 373 1.95 5.96 -5.93
N ALA A 374 2.01 7.24 -6.27
CA ALA A 374 3.21 8.09 -6.24
C ALA A 374 2.76 9.54 -6.00
N GLU A 375 3.70 10.46 -5.80
CA GLU A 375 3.36 11.89 -5.89
C GLU A 375 2.76 12.23 -7.26
N ALA A 376 1.72 13.06 -7.26
CA ALA A 376 0.95 13.41 -8.44
C ALA A 376 1.83 13.96 -9.58
N ASN A 377 1.46 13.64 -10.82
CA ASN A 377 2.13 14.10 -12.05
C ASN A 377 3.59 13.64 -12.23
N ASN A 378 4.13 12.80 -11.34
CA ASN A 378 5.46 12.22 -11.51
C ASN A 378 5.45 11.02 -12.46
N THR A 379 6.52 10.86 -13.22
CA THR A 379 6.72 9.69 -14.09
C THR A 379 7.14 8.50 -13.26
N VAL A 380 6.35 7.43 -13.27
CA VAL A 380 6.64 6.17 -12.58
C VAL A 380 7.33 5.21 -13.55
N ARG A 381 8.50 4.70 -13.17
CA ARG A 381 9.19 3.63 -13.89
C ARG A 381 9.02 2.32 -13.14
N VAL A 382 8.55 1.29 -13.82
CA VAL A 382 8.28 -0.04 -13.24
C VAL A 382 9.39 -1.01 -13.61
N PHE A 383 9.77 -1.86 -12.66
CA PHE A 383 10.82 -2.85 -12.80
C PHE A 383 10.32 -4.25 -12.45
N VAL A 384 10.72 -5.23 -13.25
CA VAL A 384 10.53 -6.66 -12.99
C VAL A 384 11.92 -7.30 -12.85
N ASN A 385 12.19 -7.94 -11.70
CA ASN A 385 13.50 -8.54 -11.40
C ASN A 385 14.67 -7.56 -11.58
N GLY A 386 14.45 -6.30 -11.16
CA GLY A 386 15.43 -5.21 -11.26
C GLY A 386 15.62 -4.62 -12.66
N SER A 387 14.99 -5.18 -13.70
CA SER A 387 15.03 -4.64 -15.06
C SER A 387 13.83 -3.73 -15.32
N SER A 388 14.07 -2.54 -15.88
CA SER A 388 13.00 -1.61 -16.24
C SER A 388 12.14 -2.19 -17.36
N VAL A 389 10.83 -2.29 -17.14
CA VAL A 389 9.85 -2.79 -18.13
C VAL A 389 9.05 -1.69 -18.81
N GLY A 390 9.10 -0.46 -18.29
CA GLY A 390 8.46 0.69 -18.90
C GLY A 390 8.18 1.82 -17.91
N THR A 391 7.45 2.82 -18.39
CA THR A 391 7.05 3.98 -17.60
C THR A 391 5.58 4.28 -17.78
N THR A 392 4.95 4.81 -16.73
CA THR A 392 3.63 5.42 -16.72
C THR A 392 3.69 6.76 -15.96
N VAL A 393 2.59 7.48 -15.82
CA VAL A 393 2.51 8.74 -15.08
C VAL A 393 1.45 8.61 -14.00
N ALA A 394 1.74 9.10 -12.79
CA ALA A 394 0.74 9.24 -11.75
C ALA A 394 -0.18 10.42 -12.07
N ASP A 395 -1.49 10.22 -11.92
CA ASP A 395 -2.47 11.27 -12.16
C ASP A 395 -2.42 12.39 -11.10
N ASP A 396 -3.31 13.39 -11.23
CA ASP A 396 -3.40 14.51 -10.30
C ASP A 396 -3.74 14.10 -8.85
N THR A 397 -4.21 12.87 -8.64
CA THR A 397 -4.50 12.30 -7.32
C THR A 397 -3.37 11.40 -6.79
N GLY A 398 -2.31 11.20 -7.58
CA GLY A 398 -1.18 10.35 -7.23
C GLY A 398 -1.39 8.87 -7.53
N VAL A 399 -2.45 8.49 -8.27
CA VAL A 399 -2.71 7.10 -8.65
C VAL A 399 -2.06 6.82 -10.00
N TRP A 400 -1.45 5.64 -10.16
CA TRP A 400 -0.88 5.22 -11.43
C TRP A 400 -1.27 3.78 -11.80
N SER A 401 -1.28 3.52 -13.10
CA SER A 401 -1.53 2.21 -13.70
C SER A 401 -0.56 1.98 -14.85
N PHE A 402 0.11 0.83 -14.85
CA PHE A 402 1.07 0.42 -15.87
C PHE A 402 0.57 -0.84 -16.57
N ASP A 403 0.30 -0.73 -17.86
CA ASP A 403 -0.14 -1.85 -18.70
C ASP A 403 1.07 -2.68 -19.14
N HIS A 404 1.21 -3.88 -18.56
CA HIS A 404 2.22 -4.87 -18.91
C HIS A 404 1.65 -6.01 -19.78
N THR A 405 0.43 -5.88 -20.31
CA THR A 405 -0.24 -6.96 -21.09
C THR A 405 0.50 -7.33 -22.37
N GLY A 406 1.29 -6.40 -22.93
CA GLY A 406 2.08 -6.62 -24.15
C GLY A 406 3.30 -7.54 -23.98
N THR A 407 3.64 -7.96 -22.76
CA THR A 407 4.75 -8.89 -22.48
C THR A 407 4.35 -9.90 -21.40
N PRO A 408 3.58 -10.94 -21.77
CA PRO A 408 3.10 -11.93 -20.81
C PRO A 408 4.25 -12.59 -20.04
N LEU A 409 4.07 -12.75 -18.74
CA LEU A 409 5.05 -13.43 -17.88
C LEU A 409 4.86 -14.95 -17.96
N ASN A 410 5.96 -15.69 -17.83
CA ASN A 410 5.91 -17.14 -17.69
C ASN A 410 5.67 -17.49 -16.22
N ASP A 411 5.40 -18.76 -15.94
CA ASP A 411 5.22 -19.25 -14.59
C ASP A 411 6.52 -19.09 -13.80
N GLY A 412 6.42 -18.55 -12.59
CA GLY A 412 7.57 -18.25 -11.74
C GLY A 412 7.34 -17.13 -10.73
N VAL A 413 8.39 -16.85 -9.98
CA VAL A 413 8.42 -15.81 -8.94
C VAL A 413 9.13 -14.57 -9.47
N TYR A 414 8.51 -13.41 -9.29
CA TYR A 414 8.96 -12.11 -9.78
C TYR A 414 9.03 -11.10 -8.64
N SER A 415 10.00 -10.19 -8.72
CA SER A 415 10.09 -9.02 -7.85
C SER A 415 9.68 -7.77 -8.61
N LEU A 416 8.60 -7.13 -8.17
CA LEU A 416 8.11 -5.88 -8.71
C LEU A 416 8.59 -4.72 -7.84
N THR A 417 9.20 -3.71 -8.47
CA THR A 417 9.58 -2.45 -7.82
C THR A 417 9.32 -1.27 -8.76
N ALA A 418 9.25 -0.06 -8.22
CA ALA A 418 9.07 1.15 -9.01
C ALA A 418 9.89 2.34 -8.47
N THR A 419 10.18 3.31 -9.33
CA THR A 419 10.71 4.64 -8.96
C THR A 419 9.84 5.74 -9.54
N ALA A 420 9.81 6.91 -8.91
CA ALA A 420 9.16 8.11 -9.44
C ALA A 420 10.20 9.16 -9.83
N THR A 421 10.02 9.82 -10.98
CA THR A 421 10.86 10.93 -11.45
C THR A 421 9.97 12.16 -11.65
N ASN A 422 10.33 13.29 -11.04
CA ASN A 422 9.60 14.55 -11.21
C ASN A 422 10.04 15.33 -12.46
N GLN A 423 9.36 16.44 -12.73
CA GLN A 423 9.67 17.32 -13.87
C GLN A 423 11.07 17.94 -13.81
N ALA A 424 11.64 18.12 -12.61
CA ALA A 424 13.02 18.56 -12.42
C ALA A 424 14.06 17.47 -12.74
N GLY A 425 13.64 16.23 -12.99
CA GLY A 425 14.51 15.09 -13.29
C GLY A 425 15.05 14.37 -12.06
N HIS A 426 14.63 14.75 -10.85
CA HIS A 426 15.00 14.04 -9.63
C HIS A 426 14.21 12.74 -9.51
N THR A 427 14.90 11.66 -9.13
CA THR A 427 14.33 10.31 -9.04
C THR A 427 14.34 9.83 -7.60
N SER A 428 13.24 9.21 -7.17
CA SER A 428 13.06 8.61 -5.85
C SER A 428 13.96 7.40 -5.60
N ALA A 429 13.98 6.91 -4.36
CA ALA A 429 14.38 5.53 -4.09
C ALA A 429 13.41 4.51 -4.72
N LEU A 430 13.82 3.24 -4.81
CA LEU A 430 12.93 2.14 -5.18
C LEU A 430 11.82 1.94 -4.15
N SER A 431 10.63 1.57 -4.61
CA SER A 431 9.54 1.09 -3.77
C SER A 431 9.95 -0.16 -2.97
N PRO A 432 9.22 -0.49 -1.90
CA PRO A 432 9.23 -1.85 -1.36
C PRO A 432 8.95 -2.88 -2.47
N VAL A 433 9.55 -4.06 -2.33
CA VAL A 433 9.34 -5.17 -3.27
C VAL A 433 7.96 -5.78 -3.07
N LEU A 434 7.17 -5.86 -4.13
CA LEU A 434 6.01 -6.75 -4.20
C LEU A 434 6.46 -8.06 -4.86
N THR A 435 6.35 -9.18 -4.13
CA THR A 435 6.63 -10.51 -4.68
C THR A 435 5.39 -10.99 -5.42
N LEU A 436 5.53 -11.21 -6.71
CA LEU A 436 4.49 -11.73 -7.60
C LEU A 436 4.79 -13.20 -7.89
N VAL A 437 3.79 -14.06 -7.82
CA VAL A 437 3.85 -15.44 -8.32
C VAL A 437 2.88 -15.57 -9.48
N VAL A 438 3.41 -15.96 -10.64
CA VAL A 438 2.60 -16.34 -11.80
C VAL A 438 2.59 -17.86 -11.86
N ASP A 439 1.41 -18.47 -11.86
CA ASP A 439 1.24 -19.92 -11.92
C ASP A 439 -0.01 -20.26 -12.72
N THR A 440 0.15 -20.97 -13.83
CA THR A 440 -0.95 -21.36 -14.72
C THR A 440 -1.16 -22.87 -14.75
N GLU A 441 -0.41 -23.62 -13.95
CA GLU A 441 -0.52 -25.08 -13.91
C GLU A 441 -1.67 -25.46 -12.97
N ALA A 442 -2.67 -26.15 -13.52
CA ALA A 442 -3.73 -26.70 -12.68
C ALA A 442 -3.18 -27.85 -11.81
N PRO A 443 -3.64 -27.99 -10.56
CA PRO A 443 -3.27 -29.13 -9.74
C PRO A 443 -3.68 -30.46 -10.37
N ALA A 444 -3.03 -31.53 -9.91
CA ALA A 444 -3.45 -32.88 -10.22
C ALA A 444 -4.89 -33.15 -9.78
N THR A 445 -5.59 -34.02 -10.51
CA THR A 445 -6.95 -34.46 -10.16
C THR A 445 -6.99 -35.02 -8.73
N PRO A 446 -7.95 -34.59 -7.88
CA PRO A 446 -8.05 -35.08 -6.52
C PRO A 446 -8.48 -36.55 -6.49
N VAL A 447 -8.07 -37.25 -5.44
CA VAL A 447 -8.47 -38.64 -5.16
C VAL A 447 -9.43 -38.65 -3.98
N ILE A 448 -10.58 -39.30 -4.12
CA ILE A 448 -11.46 -39.64 -3.00
C ILE A 448 -11.03 -41.01 -2.47
N GLY A 449 -10.65 -41.06 -1.19
CA GLY A 449 -10.14 -42.25 -0.52
C GLY A 449 -11.21 -43.12 0.14
N GLY A 450 -12.36 -42.53 0.50
CA GLY A 450 -13.48 -43.26 1.09
C GLY A 450 -14.37 -42.41 2.00
N VAL A 451 -15.29 -43.09 2.67
CA VAL A 451 -16.09 -42.54 3.79
C VAL A 451 -15.51 -43.02 5.12
N ALA A 452 -15.67 -42.22 6.19
CA ALA A 452 -15.09 -42.53 7.50
C ALA A 452 -15.67 -43.81 8.13
N ASP A 453 -17.00 -43.96 8.09
CA ASP A 453 -17.70 -45.13 8.60
C ASP A 453 -18.21 -45.97 7.42
N ASP A 454 -17.38 -46.90 6.95
CA ASP A 454 -17.74 -47.94 5.97
C ASP A 454 -18.08 -49.22 6.73
N THR A 455 -19.30 -49.29 7.27
CA THR A 455 -19.69 -50.23 8.34
C THR A 455 -19.78 -51.70 7.91
N GLY A 456 -19.71 -51.96 6.60
CA GLY A 456 -19.66 -53.28 5.97
C GLY A 456 -18.24 -53.78 5.70
N THR A 457 -17.91 -53.99 4.42
CA THR A 457 -16.55 -54.39 4.01
C THR A 457 -15.70 -53.16 3.73
N PRO A 458 -14.59 -52.92 4.46
CA PRO A 458 -13.80 -51.70 4.27
C PRO A 458 -13.34 -51.48 2.82
N GLY A 459 -13.70 -50.34 2.26
CA GLY A 459 -13.35 -49.89 0.92
C GLY A 459 -14.33 -50.31 -0.18
N ASP A 460 -15.45 -50.96 0.14
CA ASP A 460 -16.48 -51.29 -0.86
C ASP A 460 -17.51 -50.16 -1.05
N GLY A 461 -17.55 -49.19 -0.13
CA GLY A 461 -18.45 -48.04 -0.19
C GLY A 461 -19.90 -48.39 0.17
N ILE A 462 -20.15 -49.49 0.87
CA ILE A 462 -21.47 -49.92 1.33
C ILE A 462 -21.56 -49.71 2.84
N THR A 463 -22.43 -48.80 3.27
CA THR A 463 -22.49 -48.38 4.67
C THR A 463 -23.91 -48.21 5.20
N SER A 464 -24.04 -48.46 6.50
CA SER A 464 -25.20 -48.14 7.33
C SER A 464 -25.15 -46.74 7.93
N ASP A 465 -24.01 -46.06 7.80
CA ASP A 465 -23.91 -44.64 8.14
C ASP A 465 -24.58 -43.80 7.05
N ASN A 466 -25.50 -42.93 7.48
CA ASN A 466 -26.21 -42.01 6.60
C ASN A 466 -25.81 -40.54 6.78
N ARG A 467 -24.75 -40.29 7.55
CA ARG A 467 -24.18 -38.97 7.87
C ARG A 467 -22.68 -38.98 7.59
N LEU A 468 -22.36 -38.93 6.30
CA LEU A 468 -21.04 -39.28 5.82
C LEU A 468 -19.97 -38.22 6.10
N ILE A 469 -18.76 -38.69 6.40
CA ILE A 469 -17.53 -37.91 6.29
C ILE A 469 -16.73 -38.47 5.11
N VAL A 470 -16.55 -37.69 4.04
CA VAL A 470 -15.84 -38.12 2.82
C VAL A 470 -14.41 -37.62 2.88
N SER A 471 -13.41 -38.47 2.62
CA SER A 471 -12.00 -38.08 2.72
C SER A 471 -11.23 -38.39 1.46
N GLY A 472 -10.08 -37.73 1.28
CA GLY A 472 -9.24 -37.91 0.11
C GLY A 472 -7.89 -37.22 0.19
N THR A 473 -7.19 -37.22 -0.95
CA THR A 473 -5.88 -36.60 -1.11
C THR A 473 -5.80 -35.75 -2.38
N VAL A 474 -4.99 -34.69 -2.31
CA VAL A 474 -4.70 -33.76 -3.40
C VAL A 474 -3.40 -33.00 -3.12
N GLU A 475 -3.04 -32.02 -3.94
CA GLU A 475 -1.94 -31.09 -3.64
C GLU A 475 -2.18 -30.29 -2.35
N ALA A 476 -1.11 -30.05 -1.60
CA ALA A 476 -1.18 -29.40 -0.30
C ALA A 476 -1.70 -27.95 -0.40
N ASN A 477 -2.46 -27.51 0.61
CA ASN A 477 -2.97 -26.15 0.76
C ASN A 477 -3.90 -25.67 -0.38
N CYS A 478 -4.38 -26.57 -1.23
CA CYS A 478 -5.35 -26.22 -2.28
C CYS A 478 -6.80 -26.30 -1.75
N GLY A 479 -7.69 -25.50 -2.34
CA GLY A 479 -9.12 -25.52 -2.06
C GLY A 479 -9.79 -26.72 -2.72
N VAL A 480 -10.54 -27.53 -1.98
CA VAL A 480 -11.26 -28.70 -2.51
C VAL A 480 -12.75 -28.39 -2.53
N ASP A 481 -13.35 -28.45 -3.71
CA ASP A 481 -14.80 -28.38 -3.92
C ASP A 481 -15.34 -29.80 -4.03
N VAL A 482 -16.34 -30.12 -3.22
CA VAL A 482 -16.98 -31.45 -3.18
C VAL A 482 -18.38 -31.37 -3.76
N PHE A 483 -18.75 -32.40 -4.53
CA PHE A 483 -20.04 -32.52 -5.21
C PHE A 483 -20.70 -33.85 -4.87
N LEU A 484 -22.03 -33.83 -4.75
CA LEU A 484 -22.90 -35.01 -4.58
C LEU A 484 -23.86 -35.10 -5.76
N ASN A 485 -23.82 -36.21 -6.51
CA ASN A 485 -24.64 -36.43 -7.70
C ASN A 485 -24.54 -35.27 -8.72
N GLY A 486 -23.36 -34.66 -8.83
CA GLY A 486 -23.08 -33.51 -9.68
C GLY A 486 -23.48 -32.13 -9.11
N GLY A 487 -24.13 -32.06 -7.95
CA GLY A 487 -24.44 -30.81 -7.26
C GLY A 487 -23.35 -30.42 -6.27
N PHE A 488 -22.91 -29.16 -6.27
CA PHE A 488 -21.93 -28.65 -5.30
C PHE A 488 -22.50 -28.69 -3.88
N ILE A 489 -21.75 -29.26 -2.94
CA ILE A 489 -22.16 -29.39 -1.52
C ILE A 489 -21.27 -28.63 -0.54
N GLY A 490 -20.05 -28.25 -0.93
CA GLY A 490 -19.21 -27.41 -0.09
C GLY A 490 -17.75 -27.38 -0.52
N MET A 491 -16.99 -26.53 0.18
CA MET A 491 -15.57 -26.27 -0.07
C MET A 491 -14.78 -26.40 1.23
N MET A 492 -13.53 -26.84 1.14
CA MET A 492 -12.54 -26.81 2.22
C MET A 492 -11.13 -26.53 1.69
N THR A 493 -10.13 -26.58 2.56
CA THR A 493 -8.71 -26.56 2.16
C THR A 493 -8.03 -27.87 2.58
N ALA A 494 -7.29 -28.49 1.66
CA ALA A 494 -6.43 -29.62 1.98
C ALA A 494 -5.28 -29.18 2.91
N ASN A 495 -4.90 -30.04 3.84
CA ASN A 495 -3.82 -29.70 4.79
C ASN A 495 -2.44 -29.68 4.10
N ALA A 496 -1.38 -29.36 4.86
CA ALA A 496 -0.01 -29.30 4.35
C ALA A 496 0.55 -30.64 3.81
N SER A 497 -0.14 -31.76 4.07
CA SER A 497 0.18 -33.08 3.50
C SER A 497 -0.72 -33.47 2.31
N GLY A 498 -1.64 -32.59 1.91
CA GLY A 498 -2.60 -32.86 0.83
C GLY A 498 -3.84 -33.65 1.24
N ALA A 499 -4.03 -33.95 2.52
CA ALA A 499 -5.20 -34.69 2.99
C ALA A 499 -6.37 -33.75 3.29
N TRP A 500 -7.59 -34.19 2.99
CA TRP A 500 -8.84 -33.48 3.25
C TRP A 500 -9.94 -34.44 3.74
N ALA A 501 -10.91 -33.90 4.49
CA ALA A 501 -12.06 -34.63 5.01
C ALA A 501 -13.27 -33.70 5.08
N PHE A 502 -14.34 -34.03 4.35
CA PHE A 502 -15.56 -33.26 4.18
C PHE A 502 -16.63 -33.83 5.08
N ASP A 503 -17.04 -33.03 6.07
CA ASP A 503 -18.07 -33.39 7.01
C ASP A 503 -19.45 -33.06 6.42
N TYR A 504 -20.21 -34.11 6.06
CA TYR A 504 -21.59 -34.00 5.59
C TYR A 504 -22.60 -34.50 6.64
N THR A 505 -22.21 -34.56 7.92
CA THR A 505 -23.02 -35.13 9.00
C THR A 505 -24.26 -34.30 9.36
N ASP A 506 -24.29 -33.02 9.00
CA ASP A 506 -25.45 -32.14 9.17
C ASP A 506 -26.64 -32.54 8.26
N SER A 507 -26.38 -33.35 7.23
CA SER A 507 -27.38 -33.89 6.32
C SER A 507 -27.49 -35.41 6.45
N SER A 508 -28.72 -35.92 6.41
CA SER A 508 -28.98 -37.36 6.39
C SER A 508 -29.35 -37.79 4.98
N LEU A 509 -28.66 -38.81 4.48
CA LEU A 509 -28.99 -39.47 3.23
C LEU A 509 -30.01 -40.58 3.47
N GLY A 510 -30.98 -40.74 2.56
CA GLY A 510 -31.84 -41.92 2.58
C GLY A 510 -31.14 -43.12 1.96
N ASP A 511 -31.69 -44.32 2.14
CA ASP A 511 -31.15 -45.51 1.48
C ASP A 511 -31.11 -45.33 -0.03
N GLY A 512 -29.98 -45.69 -0.65
CA GLY A 512 -29.75 -45.49 -2.07
C GLY A 512 -28.29 -45.31 -2.45
N SER A 513 -28.06 -45.18 -3.76
CA SER A 513 -26.74 -44.98 -4.34
C SER A 513 -26.48 -43.49 -4.57
N TYR A 514 -25.31 -43.05 -4.15
CA TYR A 514 -24.81 -41.68 -4.25
C TYR A 514 -23.43 -41.67 -4.92
N GLU A 515 -23.13 -40.61 -5.65
CA GLU A 515 -21.83 -40.42 -6.29
C GLU A 515 -21.19 -39.13 -5.78
N PHE A 516 -20.01 -39.25 -5.17
CA PHE A 516 -19.18 -38.11 -4.80
C PHE A 516 -18.11 -37.84 -5.85
N THR A 517 -17.94 -36.57 -6.20
CA THR A 517 -16.80 -36.10 -7.01
C THR A 517 -16.18 -34.88 -6.33
N ALA A 518 -14.92 -34.59 -6.68
CA ALA A 518 -14.22 -33.41 -6.20
C ALA A 518 -13.44 -32.72 -7.32
N THR A 519 -13.32 -31.39 -7.23
CA THR A 519 -12.33 -30.59 -7.97
C THR A 519 -11.43 -29.89 -6.97
N VAL A 520 -10.23 -29.50 -7.40
CA VAL A 520 -9.33 -28.73 -6.57
C VAL A 520 -8.91 -27.45 -7.27
N THR A 521 -8.77 -26.38 -6.51
CA THR A 521 -8.28 -25.07 -6.97
C THR A 521 -7.04 -24.68 -6.17
N ASP A 522 -5.95 -24.34 -6.85
CA ASP A 522 -4.71 -23.89 -6.19
C ASP A 522 -4.80 -22.43 -5.68
N PRO A 523 -3.79 -21.92 -4.97
CA PRO A 523 -3.77 -20.52 -4.53
C PRO A 523 -3.82 -19.50 -5.67
N ALA A 524 -3.31 -19.83 -6.86
CA ALA A 524 -3.36 -18.99 -8.05
C ALA A 524 -4.73 -19.01 -8.75
N GLY A 525 -5.67 -19.86 -8.31
CA GLY A 525 -7.00 -19.99 -8.90
C GLY A 525 -7.10 -20.99 -10.07
N ASN A 526 -6.05 -21.74 -10.39
CA ASN A 526 -6.14 -22.81 -11.39
C ASN A 526 -6.94 -23.99 -10.84
N THR A 527 -7.88 -24.51 -11.62
CA THR A 527 -8.77 -25.60 -11.19
C THR A 527 -8.47 -26.90 -11.94
N SER A 528 -8.38 -28.01 -11.21
CA SER A 528 -8.16 -29.35 -11.77
C SER A 528 -9.35 -29.84 -12.59
N THR A 529 -9.15 -30.93 -13.32
CA THR A 529 -10.28 -31.77 -13.75
C THR A 529 -10.95 -32.42 -12.53
N ALA A 530 -12.24 -32.75 -12.66
CA ALA A 530 -12.98 -33.47 -11.61
C ALA A 530 -12.42 -34.90 -11.42
N SER A 531 -12.48 -35.39 -10.19
CA SER A 531 -12.17 -36.78 -9.86
C SER A 531 -13.11 -37.75 -10.59
N SER A 532 -12.71 -39.03 -10.66
CA SER A 532 -13.68 -40.09 -10.91
C SER A 532 -14.76 -40.10 -9.82
N GLY A 533 -15.98 -40.52 -10.18
CA GLY A 533 -17.07 -40.72 -9.22
C GLY A 533 -16.72 -41.80 -8.19
N PHE A 534 -16.85 -41.46 -6.91
CA PHE A 534 -16.80 -42.39 -5.80
C PHE A 534 -18.22 -42.78 -5.41
N SER A 535 -18.62 -44.01 -5.72
CA SER A 535 -19.97 -44.50 -5.42
C SER A 535 -20.07 -44.94 -3.96
N VAL A 536 -21.12 -44.48 -3.29
CA VAL A 536 -21.50 -44.90 -1.95
C VAL A 536 -22.92 -45.46 -1.99
N LEU A 537 -23.14 -46.63 -1.41
CA LEU A 537 -24.45 -47.21 -1.17
C LEU A 537 -24.78 -47.04 0.31
N VAL A 538 -25.76 -46.20 0.61
CA VAL A 538 -26.31 -46.08 1.96
C VAL A 538 -27.45 -47.10 2.09
N ASP A 539 -27.36 -47.95 3.11
CA ASP A 539 -28.42 -48.90 3.48
C ASP A 539 -28.49 -48.97 5.01
N THR A 540 -29.58 -48.46 5.57
CA THR A 540 -29.81 -48.42 7.03
C THR A 540 -30.74 -49.54 7.52
N ALA A 541 -31.18 -50.43 6.62
CA ALA A 541 -32.25 -51.38 6.90
C ALA A 541 -31.70 -52.75 7.33
N ALA A 542 -31.78 -53.05 8.62
CA ALA A 542 -31.45 -54.38 9.13
C ALA A 542 -32.28 -55.52 8.49
N PRO A 543 -31.67 -56.66 8.14
CA PRO A 543 -32.40 -57.86 7.74
C PRO A 543 -33.39 -58.34 8.81
N THR A 544 -34.50 -58.94 8.39
CA THR A 544 -35.38 -59.71 9.27
C THR A 544 -35.01 -61.18 9.23
N VAL A 545 -34.82 -61.80 10.39
CA VAL A 545 -34.51 -63.22 10.56
C VAL A 545 -35.45 -63.85 11.58
N ALA A 546 -35.78 -65.13 11.39
CA ALA A 546 -36.60 -65.91 12.31
C ALA A 546 -36.09 -67.36 12.37
N VAL A 547 -36.28 -68.02 13.51
CA VAL A 547 -35.95 -69.42 13.75
C VAL A 547 -37.22 -70.26 13.78
N ASN A 548 -37.22 -71.42 13.12
CA ASN A 548 -38.32 -72.38 13.22
C ASN A 548 -38.23 -73.15 14.53
N SER A 549 -39.35 -73.28 15.25
CA SER A 549 -39.39 -74.13 16.44
C SER A 549 -39.19 -75.61 16.08
N LEU A 550 -38.37 -76.31 16.87
CA LEU A 550 -38.02 -77.72 16.70
C LEU A 550 -38.08 -78.46 18.04
N THR A 551 -38.80 -79.58 18.05
CA THR A 551 -38.77 -80.56 19.15
C THR A 551 -38.24 -81.87 18.61
N THR A 552 -37.15 -82.39 19.20
CA THR A 552 -36.43 -83.56 18.68
C THR A 552 -35.79 -84.36 19.81
N THR A 553 -35.43 -85.61 19.55
CA THR A 553 -34.57 -86.43 20.43
C THR A 553 -33.10 -86.39 20.01
N ASP A 554 -32.79 -85.76 18.88
CA ASP A 554 -31.44 -85.56 18.37
C ASP A 554 -30.74 -84.44 19.14
N THR A 555 -29.55 -84.72 19.66
CA THR A 555 -28.76 -83.77 20.47
C THR A 555 -27.91 -82.81 19.63
N THR A 556 -27.83 -83.01 18.32
CA THR A 556 -27.07 -82.17 17.37
C THR A 556 -27.88 -81.84 16.10
N PRO A 557 -29.15 -81.42 16.24
CA PRO A 557 -30.07 -81.39 15.12
C PRO A 557 -29.74 -80.28 14.11
N GLN A 558 -30.13 -80.51 12.86
CA GLN A 558 -30.29 -79.44 11.88
C GLN A 558 -31.25 -78.35 12.40
N LEU A 559 -30.84 -77.08 12.30
CA LEU A 559 -31.71 -75.92 12.57
C LEU A 559 -31.99 -75.17 11.27
N ALA A 560 -33.17 -74.54 11.17
CA ALA A 560 -33.54 -73.77 10.00
C ALA A 560 -34.48 -72.62 10.38
N GLY A 561 -34.61 -71.66 9.49
CA GLY A 561 -35.47 -70.50 9.68
C GLY A 561 -35.64 -69.67 8.43
N ALA A 562 -36.20 -68.46 8.59
CA ALA A 562 -36.42 -67.50 7.50
C ALA A 562 -35.42 -66.34 7.60
N VAL A 563 -35.03 -65.78 6.46
CA VAL A 563 -34.22 -64.54 6.33
C VAL A 563 -34.66 -63.79 5.08
N ASN A 564 -34.85 -62.48 5.14
CA ASN A 564 -35.35 -61.68 4.00
C ASN A 564 -34.24 -61.13 3.10
N ASP A 565 -32.99 -61.09 3.58
CA ASP A 565 -31.84 -60.67 2.80
C ASP A 565 -31.08 -61.91 2.28
N PRO A 566 -31.01 -62.12 0.96
CA PRO A 566 -30.32 -63.26 0.36
C PRO A 566 -28.79 -63.19 0.46
N MET A 567 -28.22 -62.02 0.76
CA MET A 567 -26.77 -61.82 0.89
C MET A 567 -26.30 -61.68 2.34
N ALA A 568 -27.22 -61.62 3.31
CA ALA A 568 -26.87 -61.53 4.71
C ALA A 568 -26.13 -62.77 5.23
N VAL A 569 -25.16 -62.54 6.12
CA VAL A 569 -24.50 -63.57 6.92
C VAL A 569 -25.40 -63.90 8.10
N VAL A 570 -25.76 -65.17 8.28
CA VAL A 570 -26.62 -65.62 9.39
C VAL A 570 -25.77 -66.31 10.45
N GLU A 571 -25.64 -65.70 11.63
CA GLU A 571 -25.03 -66.26 12.82
C GLU A 571 -26.10 -66.84 13.75
N ILE A 572 -25.88 -68.06 14.24
CA ILE A 572 -26.76 -68.77 15.16
C ILE A 572 -26.04 -68.97 16.48
N VAL A 573 -26.66 -68.50 17.57
CA VAL A 573 -26.21 -68.75 18.94
C VAL A 573 -27.19 -69.69 19.61
N VAL A 574 -26.68 -70.82 20.08
CA VAL A 574 -27.44 -71.80 20.87
C VAL A 574 -26.59 -72.26 22.04
N ASP A 575 -27.16 -72.22 23.25
CA ASP A 575 -26.42 -72.36 24.52
C ASP A 575 -25.25 -71.35 24.61
N SER A 576 -23.99 -71.81 24.65
CA SER A 576 -22.79 -70.96 24.58
C SER A 576 -22.04 -71.03 23.24
N GLY A 577 -22.59 -71.73 22.25
CA GLY A 577 -21.96 -71.92 20.93
C GLY A 577 -22.42 -70.88 19.91
N THR A 578 -21.51 -70.47 19.03
CA THR A 578 -21.77 -69.56 17.91
C THR A 578 -21.43 -70.27 16.60
N TYR A 579 -22.36 -70.26 15.65
CA TYR A 579 -22.26 -71.00 14.40
C TYR A 579 -22.70 -70.13 13.22
N ILE A 580 -22.05 -70.24 12.06
CA ILE A 580 -22.50 -69.57 10.84
C ILE A 580 -23.39 -70.52 10.06
N ALA A 581 -24.66 -70.14 9.85
CA ALA A 581 -25.60 -70.87 9.04
C ALA A 581 -25.41 -70.54 7.54
N THR A 582 -25.86 -71.46 6.69
CA THR A 582 -25.94 -71.21 5.25
C THR A 582 -27.18 -70.39 4.94
N ASN A 583 -27.00 -69.21 4.36
CA ASN A 583 -28.10 -68.49 3.72
C ASN A 583 -28.43 -69.18 2.39
N ASN A 584 -29.63 -69.71 2.25
CA ASN A 584 -30.01 -70.49 1.07
C ASN A 584 -30.40 -69.61 -0.12
N HIS A 585 -30.35 -68.27 0.01
CA HIS A 585 -30.70 -67.29 -1.02
C HIS A 585 -32.15 -67.41 -1.54
N ASN A 586 -33.01 -68.14 -0.83
CA ASN A 586 -34.39 -68.41 -1.20
C ASN A 586 -35.40 -67.96 -0.12
N GLY A 587 -34.96 -67.09 0.79
CA GLY A 587 -35.75 -66.65 1.94
C GLY A 587 -35.57 -67.49 3.21
N THR A 588 -34.68 -68.50 3.19
CA THR A 588 -34.43 -69.39 4.33
C THR A 588 -32.94 -69.51 4.64
N TRP A 589 -32.62 -69.90 5.87
CA TRP A 589 -31.27 -70.28 6.29
C TRP A 589 -31.28 -71.67 6.92
N THR A 590 -30.13 -72.33 6.90
CA THR A 590 -29.93 -73.67 7.45
C THR A 590 -28.61 -73.77 8.21
N LEU A 591 -28.66 -74.19 9.48
CA LEU A 591 -27.50 -74.76 10.18
C LEU A 591 -27.54 -76.27 9.99
N ALA A 592 -26.46 -76.84 9.43
CA ALA A 592 -26.42 -78.26 9.07
C ALA A 592 -26.60 -79.19 10.28
N ASP A 593 -27.10 -80.39 10.01
CA ASP A 593 -27.12 -81.48 10.97
C ASP A 593 -25.71 -81.79 11.48
N ASP A 594 -25.57 -82.17 12.75
CA ASP A 594 -24.29 -82.42 13.42
C ASP A 594 -23.32 -81.21 13.51
N ALA A 595 -23.76 -80.00 13.16
CA ALA A 595 -22.93 -78.79 13.24
C ALA A 595 -22.75 -78.29 14.68
N ILE A 596 -23.71 -78.55 15.56
CA ILE A 596 -23.67 -78.15 16.97
C ILE A 596 -22.69 -79.06 17.72
N SER A 597 -21.68 -78.47 18.33
CA SER A 597 -20.68 -79.20 19.12
C SER A 597 -20.24 -78.37 20.32
N PRO A 598 -20.23 -78.96 21.54
CA PRO A 598 -20.63 -80.33 21.87
C PRO A 598 -22.15 -80.56 21.76
N ALA A 599 -22.56 -81.84 21.74
CA ALA A 599 -23.96 -82.23 21.73
C ALA A 599 -24.74 -81.68 22.93
N LEU A 600 -25.97 -81.22 22.68
CA LEU A 600 -26.83 -80.61 23.70
C LEU A 600 -27.44 -81.66 24.63
N ALA A 601 -27.66 -81.29 25.89
CA ALA A 601 -28.36 -82.14 26.85
C ALA A 601 -29.89 -82.06 26.65
N VAL A 602 -30.63 -82.95 27.30
CA VAL A 602 -32.11 -82.85 27.36
C VAL A 602 -32.49 -81.53 28.03
N GLY A 603 -33.32 -80.74 27.37
CA GLY A 603 -33.69 -79.39 27.82
C GLY A 603 -34.32 -78.54 26.72
N THR A 604 -34.70 -77.32 27.11
CA THR A 604 -35.17 -76.28 26.17
C THR A 604 -34.07 -75.22 26.05
N TYR A 605 -33.74 -74.87 24.80
CA TYR A 605 -32.70 -73.94 24.44
C TYR A 605 -33.31 -72.77 23.66
N ASN A 606 -32.80 -71.57 23.94
CA ASN A 606 -33.03 -70.41 23.08
C ASN A 606 -32.09 -70.52 21.89
N VAL A 607 -32.61 -70.29 20.70
CA VAL A 607 -31.80 -70.20 19.48
C VAL A 607 -31.91 -68.76 19.00
N ILE A 608 -30.81 -68.02 19.08
CA ILE A 608 -30.76 -66.64 18.62
C ILE A 608 -30.16 -66.66 17.23
N ALA A 609 -30.92 -66.25 16.21
CA ALA A 609 -30.40 -65.99 14.89
C ALA A 609 -30.14 -64.49 14.71
N THR A 610 -28.97 -64.14 14.21
CA THR A 610 -28.59 -62.78 13.81
C THR A 610 -28.26 -62.79 12.33
N ALA A 611 -28.95 -61.99 11.53
CA ALA A 611 -28.64 -61.80 10.11
C ALA A 611 -28.04 -60.41 9.90
N THR A 612 -26.84 -60.35 9.34
CA THR A 612 -26.11 -59.10 9.04
C THR A 612 -25.97 -58.92 7.54
N ASP A 613 -26.44 -57.79 7.00
CA ASP A 613 -26.33 -57.46 5.57
C ASP A 613 -24.93 -56.99 5.14
N ALA A 614 -24.78 -56.59 3.88
CA ALA A 614 -23.52 -56.09 3.32
C ALA A 614 -23.10 -54.73 3.89
N ALA A 615 -24.05 -53.91 4.36
CA ALA A 615 -23.79 -52.62 5.00
C ALA A 615 -23.45 -52.78 6.50
N GLY A 616 -23.55 -53.98 7.05
CA GLY A 616 -23.30 -54.27 8.45
C GLY A 616 -24.52 -54.07 9.36
N ASN A 617 -25.72 -53.79 8.82
CA ASN A 617 -26.93 -53.77 9.64
C ASN A 617 -27.26 -55.20 10.08
N ALA A 618 -27.56 -55.37 11.37
CA ALA A 618 -27.88 -56.67 11.94
C ALA A 618 -29.31 -56.69 12.48
N GLY A 619 -30.09 -57.69 12.09
CA GLY A 619 -31.35 -58.01 12.73
C GLY A 619 -31.29 -59.33 13.46
N THR A 620 -31.93 -59.39 14.63
CA THR A 620 -31.93 -60.57 15.50
C THR A 620 -33.33 -61.12 15.66
N ASP A 621 -33.45 -62.45 15.66
CA ASP A 621 -34.67 -63.10 16.14
C ASP A 621 -34.83 -62.89 17.65
N GLY A 622 -36.03 -62.48 18.05
CA GLY A 622 -36.38 -62.16 19.43
C GLY A 622 -37.25 -63.22 20.11
N THR A 623 -37.61 -64.30 19.43
CA THR A 623 -38.34 -65.40 20.06
C THR A 623 -37.40 -66.20 20.98
N LEU A 624 -37.98 -66.91 21.96
CA LEU A 624 -37.24 -67.76 22.90
C LEU A 624 -37.84 -69.17 22.96
N GLY A 625 -37.01 -70.16 23.25
CA GLY A 625 -37.40 -71.55 23.50
C GLY A 625 -37.72 -72.36 22.24
N GLU A 626 -37.09 -72.01 21.12
CA GLU A 626 -37.33 -72.61 19.80
C GLU A 626 -36.93 -74.09 19.77
N LEU A 627 -35.88 -74.48 20.49
CA LEU A 627 -35.32 -75.82 20.44
C LEU A 627 -35.61 -76.58 21.74
N THR A 628 -36.27 -77.73 21.63
CA THR A 628 -36.46 -78.65 22.76
C THR A 628 -35.89 -80.03 22.44
N ILE A 629 -34.85 -80.42 23.20
CA ILE A 629 -34.26 -81.76 23.18
C ILE A 629 -34.98 -82.64 24.19
N GLN A 630 -35.67 -83.67 23.71
CA GLN A 630 -36.41 -84.63 24.54
C GLN A 630 -35.55 -85.84 24.86
N ALA A 631 -35.76 -86.43 26.05
CA ALA A 631 -35.20 -87.73 26.35
C ALA A 631 -35.70 -88.76 25.33
N ALA A 632 -34.80 -89.62 24.85
CA ALA A 632 -35.21 -90.78 24.07
C ALA A 632 -36.30 -91.55 24.83
N PRO A 633 -37.38 -91.99 24.16
CA PRO A 633 -38.40 -92.78 24.82
C PRO A 633 -37.74 -93.97 25.50
N SER A 634 -38.02 -94.16 26.79
CA SER A 634 -37.55 -95.33 27.53
C SER A 634 -38.00 -96.57 26.77
N GLU A 635 -37.06 -97.46 26.42
CA GLU A 635 -37.43 -98.76 25.87
C GLU A 635 -38.49 -99.41 26.77
N PRO A 636 -39.56 -100.01 26.21
CA PRO A 636 -40.46 -100.81 27.03
C PRO A 636 -39.62 -101.89 27.71
N ILE A 637 -39.67 -101.96 29.04
CA ILE A 637 -39.04 -103.04 29.81
C ILE A 637 -39.56 -104.36 29.23
N ALA A 638 -38.71 -105.06 28.49
CA ALA A 638 -38.99 -106.43 28.11
C ALA A 638 -39.03 -107.26 29.39
N VAL A 639 -40.20 -107.83 29.70
CA VAL A 639 -40.36 -108.80 30.78
C VAL A 639 -39.68 -110.11 30.35
N ASP A 640 -38.36 -110.16 30.39
CA ASP A 640 -37.62 -111.42 30.17
C ASP A 640 -36.37 -111.61 31.08
N ASP A 641 -36.14 -110.77 32.08
CA ASP A 641 -35.07 -110.98 33.06
C ASP A 641 -35.57 -111.69 34.35
N LEU A 642 -36.16 -112.88 34.17
CA LEU A 642 -36.42 -113.85 35.25
C LEU A 642 -35.34 -114.94 35.21
N VAL A 643 -34.29 -114.78 36.02
CA VAL A 643 -33.02 -115.53 35.88
C VAL A 643 -33.02 -116.96 36.45
N SER A 644 -34.03 -117.44 37.17
CA SER A 644 -34.30 -118.89 37.29
C SER A 644 -35.49 -119.21 38.18
N VAL A 645 -36.20 -120.28 37.79
CA VAL A 645 -37.23 -120.95 38.60
C VAL A 645 -36.66 -122.29 39.06
N SER A 646 -36.50 -122.48 40.37
CA SER A 646 -36.21 -123.80 40.94
C SER A 646 -37.51 -124.43 41.43
N LEU A 647 -37.88 -125.56 40.82
CA LEU A 647 -39.00 -126.40 41.26
C LEU A 647 -38.44 -127.46 42.21
N GLY A 648 -38.86 -127.44 43.47
CA GLY A 648 -38.56 -128.52 44.42
C GLY A 648 -39.16 -129.85 43.96
N SER A 649 -38.53 -130.97 44.30
CA SER A 649 -38.99 -132.30 43.88
C SER A 649 -40.46 -132.56 44.27
N PRO A 650 -41.30 -133.08 43.36
CA PRO A 650 -42.72 -133.27 43.62
C PRO A 650 -42.92 -134.24 44.79
N ARG A 651 -43.64 -133.77 45.82
CA ARG A 651 -44.18 -134.66 46.85
C ARG A 651 -45.55 -135.14 46.38
N TYR A 652 -45.70 -136.44 46.16
CA TYR A 652 -46.98 -137.04 45.83
C TYR A 652 -47.71 -137.41 47.12
N ASN A 653 -48.83 -136.74 47.39
CA ASN A 653 -49.68 -137.08 48.54
C ASN A 653 -50.66 -138.18 48.12
N LEU A 654 -50.35 -139.44 48.48
CA LEU A 654 -51.14 -140.61 48.09
C LEU A 654 -52.61 -140.56 48.58
N ALA A 655 -52.94 -139.78 49.61
CA ALA A 655 -54.30 -139.70 50.12
C ALA A 655 -55.20 -138.73 49.32
N ALA A 656 -54.62 -137.81 48.55
CA ALA A 656 -55.36 -136.76 47.85
C ALA A 656 -55.26 -136.84 46.31
N GLN A 657 -54.49 -137.81 45.77
CA GLN A 657 -54.21 -137.95 44.33
C GLN A 657 -53.82 -136.63 43.63
N GLN A 658 -53.09 -135.76 44.34
CA GLN A 658 -52.60 -134.50 43.81
C GLN A 658 -51.11 -134.30 44.13
N THR A 659 -50.43 -133.66 43.18
CA THR A 659 -49.01 -133.31 43.24
C THR A 659 -48.90 -131.80 43.46
N SER A 660 -48.16 -131.36 44.46
CA SER A 660 -47.86 -129.94 44.68
C SER A 660 -46.36 -129.70 44.60
N VAL A 661 -45.96 -128.60 43.93
CA VAL A 661 -44.57 -128.17 43.81
C VAL A 661 -44.43 -126.78 44.43
N GLN A 662 -43.41 -126.59 45.27
CA GLN A 662 -43.11 -125.28 45.85
C GLN A 662 -42.15 -124.52 44.93
N MET A 663 -42.44 -123.26 44.65
CA MET A 663 -41.67 -122.38 43.77
C MET A 663 -41.02 -121.28 44.63
N THR A 664 -39.70 -121.10 44.52
CA THR A 664 -38.96 -120.01 45.16
C THR A 664 -38.32 -119.14 44.07
N ILE A 665 -38.46 -117.82 44.19
CA ILE A 665 -37.91 -116.82 43.26
C ILE A 665 -36.84 -116.02 44.00
N THR A 666 -35.64 -115.90 43.44
CA THR A 666 -34.54 -115.10 44.01
C THR A 666 -34.08 -114.05 42.99
N ASN A 667 -34.07 -112.77 43.38
CA ASN A 667 -33.59 -111.66 42.56
C ASN A 667 -32.18 -111.21 43.04
N THR A 668 -31.27 -110.94 42.11
CA THR A 668 -29.91 -110.44 42.38
C THR A 668 -29.63 -109.02 41.84
N SER A 669 -30.64 -108.28 41.38
CA SER A 669 -30.43 -106.88 40.97
C SER A 669 -30.41 -105.95 42.19
N SER A 670 -29.30 -105.24 42.37
CA SER A 670 -29.07 -104.23 43.43
C SER A 670 -29.80 -102.90 43.20
N THR A 671 -30.91 -102.91 42.46
CA THR A 671 -31.75 -101.74 42.25
C THR A 671 -32.93 -101.81 43.21
N ALA A 672 -32.88 -100.93 44.22
CA ALA A 672 -34.03 -100.69 45.08
C ALA A 672 -35.21 -100.23 44.20
N LEU A 673 -36.36 -100.89 44.36
CA LEU A 673 -37.62 -100.49 43.75
C LEU A 673 -38.03 -99.14 44.36
N GLY A 674 -37.95 -98.08 43.56
CA GLY A 674 -38.51 -96.75 43.84
C GLY A 674 -39.80 -96.57 43.08
#